data_AF-A0A2A5HR79-F1
#
_entry.id   AF-A0A2A5HR79-F1
#
_cell.length_a   1.000
_cell.length_b   1.000
_cell.length_c   1.000
_cell.angle_alpha   90.00
_cell.angle_beta   90.00
_cell.angle_gamma   90.00
#
_symmetry.space_group_name_H-M   'P 1'
#
loop_
_entity.id
_entity.type
_entity.pdbx_description
1 polymer ?
#
loop_
_entity_poly.entity_id
_entity_poly.type
_entity_poly.pdbx_seq_one_letter_code
_entity_poly.pdbx_strand_id
1 'polypeptide(L)'
;MVSRRLYALLVLFGLVFFSQHSFSQHSFSAPLGQKSLSAPPGQNSPPAQAEHNTQENIPSLFSVVDQAPAQQVGKASNSKKRSGRASRRHQRRSRQMRARTELLQERDTILLNLFDDVSVEVSLRATKGKKQGTKVWRGRIIGKWVNGQRQQAHGKATLVIKNNTIVGNVRMDGQLFEIAPNVNTLNGSGGNPAVHTIKEIEAGSFPEDHPFDWQSDSSIFADPATASSSAVLSPLAVSGQQEIRVLVLYTQAVNNNVADIDALVALAMDETNQSFLDRGLTAAPEFVLTSAQPVDYVETDYSQMLTSLSGTSDGVLDAVHDLRYREEADVVVLLSSQNDYCGIGYLNASYARAFAVVNYLCATGNYSFAHELGHLAGARHNISADSSTTPFAYGHGYQSPSLGFRTVMAYNCDAGNCPRIDYWSNPAEIHNGEVMGEVGISNNARVWEENATRLGTLHESYTPVDNSHQLWFYNINDRVYGSPVVGADNTVYFAGFAGNIFALNPDMSVKWQRNVGQVISMSLVLANGAVYYRGNTTGNREFGALNAADGQPLWTKPISGFGNAPAVATDGTLYIGNGVLLQAFDPQGVNLFNRSINSAIYATPAIAEDGTVHFATLDGRIMAVSSSGTTLWTVQLPESYVRTAMAIGLDGTLYAPTISGELYAFNPDGSQQWSYTFDVGGGAFTRSPVIDLHHNVIIGGAGNRLIAISPQGELAWQSFPLDSPVNSTAAIADNGDILVGTSFRLNALGADGRFLWSSSVNFINNTSPVIADNGIAYIGDSNVSNGGLRAFDVAGLKLADTSWPRLHGNAEGSSRFQRPSNHAPKLSIAMPVNGATFQVADGAIALQASAYDFEEGDLSAQISWLSDVDGVLNSPVALSVGSHLLTASVSDSGGLSDNEVVLVTIEQSQQV
;
A
#
# COMPACT_ATOMS: atom_id res chain seq x y z
N MET A 1 20.61 4.16 41.84
CA MET A 1 20.36 4.49 43.27
C MET A 1 18.88 4.73 43.45
N VAL A 2 18.35 4.13 44.51
CA VAL A 2 16.97 3.97 45.00
C VAL A 2 16.06 5.19 44.94
N SER A 3 14.79 5.00 44.52
CA SER A 3 13.59 5.44 45.28
C SER A 3 12.27 4.98 44.61
N ARG A 4 11.62 4.01 45.25
CA ARG A 4 10.23 3.55 45.02
C ARG A 4 9.23 4.47 45.71
N ARG A 5 8.02 4.66 45.16
CA ARG A 5 6.76 4.71 45.95
C ARG A 5 5.55 4.21 45.13
N LEU A 6 4.89 3.20 45.68
CA LEU A 6 3.51 2.76 45.40
C LEU A 6 2.51 3.77 45.97
N TYR A 7 1.33 3.90 45.35
CA TYR A 7 0.04 3.99 46.05
C TYR A 7 -1.09 3.47 45.16
N ALA A 8 -1.90 2.57 45.71
CA ALA A 8 -3.19 2.13 45.18
C ALA A 8 -4.27 2.60 46.17
N LEU A 9 -5.43 3.03 45.69
CA LEU A 9 -6.66 3.07 46.49
C LEU A 9 -7.90 2.89 45.60
N LEU A 10 -8.81 2.07 46.11
CA LEU A 10 -10.08 1.59 45.54
C LEU A 10 -11.18 2.09 46.49
N VAL A 11 -12.23 2.77 46.02
CA VAL A 11 -13.51 2.92 46.75
C VAL A 11 -14.69 2.94 45.77
N LEU A 12 -15.73 2.22 46.19
CA LEU A 12 -16.97 1.76 45.56
C LEU A 12 -18.18 2.74 45.69
N PHE A 13 -19.14 2.58 44.75
CA PHE A 13 -20.63 2.71 44.82
C PHE A 13 -21.26 4.08 45.14
N GLY A 14 -22.42 4.50 44.61
CA GLY A 14 -23.52 4.01 43.75
C GLY A 14 -24.45 5.24 43.53
N LEU A 15 -25.56 5.32 42.78
CA LEU A 15 -26.62 4.39 42.37
C LEU A 15 -27.66 5.23 41.56
N VAL A 16 -28.56 4.56 40.80
CA VAL A 16 -29.97 4.92 40.40
C VAL A 16 -30.21 5.52 38.98
N PHE A 17 -31.13 5.05 38.09
CA PHE A 17 -32.23 4.02 38.08
C PHE A 17 -32.73 3.66 36.63
N PHE A 18 -33.21 2.40 36.45
CA PHE A 18 -34.36 1.83 35.65
C PHE A 18 -34.37 1.82 34.09
N SER A 19 -34.90 0.80 33.35
CA SER A 19 -35.69 -0.41 33.67
C SER A 19 -35.80 -1.47 32.53
N GLN A 20 -35.77 -2.75 32.94
CA GLN A 20 -36.55 -3.98 32.59
C GLN A 20 -36.99 -4.42 31.16
N HIS A 21 -36.84 -5.72 30.82
CA HIS A 21 -37.88 -6.80 30.93
C HIS A 21 -37.33 -8.22 30.58
N SER A 22 -38.07 -9.28 30.94
CA SER A 22 -37.60 -10.57 31.49
C SER A 22 -38.09 -11.87 30.77
N PHE A 23 -37.67 -13.04 31.33
CA PHE A 23 -38.21 -14.44 31.31
C PHE A 23 -37.59 -15.46 30.31
N SER A 24 -37.31 -16.74 30.65
CA SER A 24 -37.27 -17.55 31.89
C SER A 24 -36.66 -18.94 31.60
N GLN A 25 -36.01 -19.56 32.59
CA GLN A 25 -35.65 -20.99 32.65
C GLN A 25 -36.39 -21.66 33.82
N HIS A 26 -36.65 -22.97 33.74
CA HIS A 26 -36.74 -23.80 34.94
C HIS A 26 -36.17 -25.22 34.72
N SER A 27 -35.31 -25.59 35.66
CA SER A 27 -34.76 -26.91 35.97
C SER A 27 -35.43 -27.44 37.25
N PHE A 28 -35.44 -28.76 37.50
CA PHE A 28 -35.28 -29.36 38.84
C PHE A 28 -35.05 -30.89 38.79
N SER A 29 -34.36 -31.36 39.82
CA SER A 29 -33.68 -32.64 40.03
C SER A 29 -34.40 -33.62 40.98
N ALA A 30 -34.28 -34.94 40.70
CA ALA A 30 -34.12 -36.16 41.55
C ALA A 30 -34.99 -36.38 42.84
N PRO A 31 -35.33 -37.64 43.26
CA PRO A 31 -34.35 -38.56 43.89
C PRO A 31 -34.58 -40.11 43.73
N LEU A 32 -33.64 -40.88 44.31
CA LEU A 32 -33.41 -42.34 44.29
C LEU A 32 -34.34 -43.20 45.19
N GLY A 33 -34.48 -44.49 44.88
CA GLY A 33 -34.94 -45.55 45.81
C GLY A 33 -34.90 -46.99 45.25
N GLN A 34 -34.16 -47.88 45.90
CA GLN A 34 -33.95 -49.32 45.59
C GLN A 34 -35.04 -50.26 46.18
N LYS A 35 -35.41 -51.36 45.48
CA LYS A 35 -35.21 -52.79 45.90
C LYS A 35 -36.07 -53.83 45.11
N SER A 36 -35.38 -54.91 44.69
CA SER A 36 -35.71 -56.34 44.45
C SER A 36 -37.12 -56.89 44.78
N LEU A 37 -37.69 -58.00 44.25
CA LEU A 37 -37.27 -59.16 43.44
C LEU A 37 -38.58 -59.97 43.15
N SER A 38 -38.76 -60.54 41.94
CA SER A 38 -39.31 -61.91 41.68
C SER A 38 -39.78 -62.10 40.22
N ALA A 39 -39.36 -63.22 39.62
CA ALA A 39 -39.82 -63.81 38.35
C ALA A 39 -40.50 -65.18 38.67
N PRO A 40 -41.09 -66.00 37.75
CA PRO A 40 -41.11 -66.01 36.26
C PRO A 40 -42.52 -66.43 35.70
N PRO A 41 -42.76 -67.07 34.51
CA PRO A 41 -41.95 -67.29 33.29
C PRO A 41 -42.65 -66.96 31.93
N GLY A 42 -41.83 -66.84 30.86
CA GLY A 42 -42.09 -67.49 29.55
C GLY A 42 -42.64 -66.67 28.38
N GLN A 43 -41.75 -66.28 27.46
CA GLN A 43 -41.66 -66.72 26.05
C GLN A 43 -41.36 -65.60 25.01
N ASN A 44 -40.25 -65.84 24.30
CA ASN A 44 -39.87 -65.45 22.93
C ASN A 44 -39.55 -63.98 22.61
N SER A 45 -38.24 -63.70 22.60
CA SER A 45 -37.60 -62.61 21.84
C SER A 45 -37.51 -62.94 20.34
N PRO A 46 -37.58 -61.94 19.45
CA PRO A 46 -36.78 -61.89 18.23
C PRO A 46 -35.51 -61.04 18.45
N PRO A 47 -34.41 -61.32 17.73
CA PRO A 47 -33.10 -60.72 18.01
C PRO A 47 -32.94 -59.32 17.42
N ALA A 48 -32.07 -58.55 18.08
CA ALA A 48 -31.56 -57.26 17.64
C ALA A 48 -30.94 -57.35 16.23
N GLN A 49 -31.36 -56.44 15.35
CA GLN A 49 -30.65 -56.18 14.10
C GLN A 49 -29.37 -55.40 14.44
N ALA A 50 -28.23 -56.03 14.25
CA ALA A 50 -26.96 -55.35 14.06
C ALA A 50 -27.00 -54.68 12.67
N GLU A 51 -26.88 -53.35 12.62
CA GLU A 51 -26.64 -52.63 11.37
C GLU A 51 -25.27 -53.04 10.80
N HIS A 52 -25.32 -53.84 9.74
CA HIS A 52 -24.18 -54.08 8.86
C HIS A 52 -23.91 -52.79 8.06
N ASN A 53 -22.90 -52.02 8.45
CA ASN A 53 -22.30 -50.99 7.59
C ASN A 53 -21.55 -51.69 6.45
N THR A 54 -22.22 -51.96 5.34
CA THR A 54 -21.57 -52.44 4.11
C THR A 54 -21.07 -51.26 3.28
N GLN A 55 -19.89 -51.40 2.67
CA GLN A 55 -19.27 -50.44 1.76
C GLN A 55 -20.19 -50.02 0.58
N GLU A 56 -21.23 -50.81 0.29
CA GLU A 56 -22.13 -50.67 -0.88
C GLU A 56 -23.00 -49.41 -0.91
N ASN A 57 -23.20 -48.71 0.22
CA ASN A 57 -24.11 -47.54 0.27
C ASN A 57 -23.43 -46.17 0.10
N ILE A 58 -22.09 -46.08 0.06
CA ILE A 58 -21.37 -44.80 -0.15
C ILE A 58 -20.89 -44.71 -1.60
N PRO A 59 -21.35 -43.72 -2.39
CA PRO A 59 -20.97 -43.62 -3.80
C PRO A 59 -19.48 -43.29 -3.94
N SER A 60 -18.80 -44.00 -4.84
CA SER A 60 -17.36 -43.82 -5.06
C SER A 60 -17.07 -42.68 -6.05
N LEU A 61 -16.09 -41.83 -5.79
CA LEU A 61 -15.79 -40.71 -6.68
C LEU A 61 -15.22 -41.18 -8.02
N PHE A 62 -14.46 -42.28 -8.02
CA PHE A 62 -13.78 -42.77 -9.21
C PHE A 62 -14.41 -44.06 -9.74
N SER A 63 -14.31 -44.27 -11.04
CA SER A 63 -14.61 -45.56 -11.70
C SER A 63 -13.42 -46.00 -12.55
N VAL A 64 -13.21 -47.31 -12.67
CA VAL A 64 -12.05 -47.85 -13.40
C VAL A 64 -12.25 -47.67 -14.91
N VAL A 65 -11.20 -47.30 -15.63
CA VAL A 65 -11.18 -47.35 -17.11
C VAL A 65 -10.95 -48.80 -17.53
N ASP A 66 -11.82 -49.37 -18.38
CA ASP A 66 -11.87 -50.78 -18.79
C ASP A 66 -10.55 -51.58 -18.61
N GLN A 67 -10.58 -52.56 -17.69
CA GLN A 67 -9.57 -53.58 -17.36
C GLN A 67 -8.07 -53.25 -17.58
N ALA A 68 -7.62 -52.02 -17.32
CA ALA A 68 -6.19 -51.73 -17.23
C ALA A 68 -5.66 -52.08 -15.83
N PRO A 69 -4.73 -53.05 -15.66
CA PRO A 69 -4.17 -53.40 -14.36
C PRO A 69 -3.32 -52.24 -13.80
N ALA A 70 -3.32 -52.08 -12.47
CA ALA A 70 -2.46 -51.11 -11.79
C ALA A 70 -0.99 -51.37 -12.13
N GLN A 71 -0.28 -50.36 -12.62
CA GLN A 71 1.14 -50.48 -12.96
C GLN A 71 1.97 -50.26 -11.70
N GLN A 72 2.72 -51.29 -11.26
CA GLN A 72 3.79 -51.13 -10.29
C GLN A 72 5.05 -50.62 -10.99
N VAL A 73 5.65 -49.56 -10.45
CA VAL A 73 6.96 -49.09 -10.92
C VAL A 73 8.03 -49.90 -10.20
N GLY A 74 8.86 -50.65 -10.94
CA GLY A 74 9.89 -51.51 -10.35
C GLY A 74 10.93 -50.72 -9.53
N LYS A 75 11.38 -51.28 -8.41
CA LYS A 75 12.46 -50.72 -7.58
C LYS A 75 13.70 -50.44 -8.43
N ALA A 76 14.13 -49.18 -8.48
CA ALA A 76 15.41 -48.82 -9.09
C ALA A 76 16.54 -49.59 -8.39
N SER A 77 17.41 -50.25 -9.18
CA SER A 77 18.55 -51.01 -8.66
C SER A 77 19.48 -50.12 -7.84
N ASN A 78 19.90 -50.60 -6.67
CA ASN A 78 20.96 -50.00 -5.85
C ASN A 78 22.27 -49.88 -6.65
N SER A 79 22.47 -48.76 -7.36
CA SER A 79 23.79 -48.34 -7.81
C SER A 79 24.46 -47.55 -6.70
N LYS A 80 25.65 -47.98 -6.31
CA LYS A 80 26.52 -47.41 -5.27
C LYS A 80 26.49 -45.88 -5.23
N LYS A 81 26.35 -45.33 -4.01
CA LYS A 81 26.56 -43.92 -3.66
C LYS A 81 27.88 -43.42 -4.27
N ARG A 82 27.77 -42.59 -5.31
CA ARG A 82 28.79 -41.62 -5.72
C ARG A 82 28.20 -40.24 -5.41
N SER A 83 29.02 -39.38 -4.82
CA SER A 83 28.71 -38.02 -4.39
C SER A 83 27.94 -37.20 -5.44
N GLY A 84 26.87 -36.54 -5.01
CA GLY A 84 26.27 -35.38 -5.69
C GLY A 84 25.23 -35.65 -6.78
N ARG A 85 24.22 -36.50 -6.56
CA ARG A 85 23.06 -36.57 -7.46
C ARG A 85 21.75 -36.54 -6.68
N ALA A 86 20.87 -35.59 -7.02
CA ALA A 86 19.60 -35.30 -6.37
C ALA A 86 18.70 -36.54 -6.18
N SER A 87 18.09 -36.64 -4.99
CA SER A 87 17.05 -37.62 -4.69
C SER A 87 15.88 -37.44 -5.65
N ARG A 88 15.43 -38.52 -6.30
CA ARG A 88 14.27 -38.48 -7.20
C ARG A 88 13.01 -38.86 -6.46
N ARG A 89 11.98 -38.02 -6.61
CA ARG A 89 10.60 -38.27 -6.18
C ARG A 89 10.14 -39.67 -6.61
N HIS A 90 9.80 -40.53 -5.65
CA HIS A 90 9.48 -41.93 -5.88
C HIS A 90 7.95 -42.17 -5.87
N GLN A 91 7.44 -42.64 -7.02
CA GLN A 91 6.08 -43.11 -7.19
C GLN A 91 6.00 -44.61 -6.90
N ARG A 92 5.18 -45.02 -5.93
CA ARG A 92 5.01 -46.44 -5.58
C ARG A 92 4.18 -47.20 -6.60
N ARG A 93 3.05 -46.61 -7.00
CA ARG A 93 2.09 -47.17 -7.96
C ARG A 93 1.19 -46.10 -8.55
N SER A 94 0.58 -46.41 -9.69
CA SER A 94 -0.41 -45.53 -10.32
C SER A 94 -1.55 -46.31 -10.98
N ARG A 95 -2.70 -45.65 -11.13
CA ARG A 95 -3.87 -46.17 -11.85
C ARG A 95 -4.60 -45.08 -12.62
N GLN A 96 -5.25 -45.45 -13.73
CA GLN A 96 -6.13 -44.58 -14.51
C GLN A 96 -7.59 -44.80 -14.09
N MET A 97 -8.31 -43.71 -13.83
CA MET A 97 -9.68 -43.73 -13.34
C MET A 97 -10.50 -42.61 -14.00
N ARG A 98 -11.83 -42.74 -14.08
CA ARG A 98 -12.73 -41.63 -14.45
C ARG A 98 -13.33 -41.02 -13.20
N ALA A 99 -13.40 -39.69 -13.13
CA ALA A 99 -14.05 -39.00 -12.02
C ALA A 99 -15.56 -38.81 -12.27
N ARG A 100 -16.34 -38.90 -11.19
CA ARG A 100 -17.77 -38.54 -11.09
C ARG A 100 -17.92 -37.23 -10.32
N THR A 101 -17.53 -36.11 -10.93
CA THR A 101 -17.45 -34.80 -10.26
C THR A 101 -18.80 -34.29 -9.74
N GLU A 102 -19.92 -34.77 -10.29
CA GLU A 102 -21.28 -34.50 -9.79
C GLU A 102 -21.46 -34.88 -8.32
N LEU A 103 -20.80 -35.96 -7.86
CA LEU A 103 -20.89 -36.41 -6.46
C LEU A 103 -20.31 -35.40 -5.46
N LEU A 104 -19.39 -34.53 -5.90
CA LEU A 104 -18.80 -33.47 -5.07
C LEU A 104 -19.73 -32.27 -4.86
N GLN A 105 -20.89 -32.25 -5.55
CA GLN A 105 -21.91 -31.22 -5.40
C GLN A 105 -23.14 -31.71 -4.62
N GLU A 106 -23.42 -33.01 -4.64
CA GLU A 106 -24.67 -33.57 -4.13
C GLU A 106 -24.55 -34.26 -2.76
N ARG A 107 -23.32 -34.52 -2.29
CA ARG A 107 -23.08 -35.41 -1.14
C ARG A 107 -22.09 -34.82 -0.13
N ASP A 108 -22.43 -34.98 1.14
CA ASP A 108 -21.55 -34.61 2.26
C ASP A 108 -20.51 -35.69 2.59
N THR A 109 -20.73 -36.93 2.16
CA THR A 109 -19.78 -38.03 2.35
C THR A 109 -19.62 -38.81 1.05
N ILE A 110 -18.37 -39.04 0.66
CA ILE A 110 -18.01 -39.77 -0.56
C ILE A 110 -16.90 -40.79 -0.27
N LEU A 111 -16.81 -41.81 -1.13
CA LEU A 111 -15.72 -42.77 -1.09
C LEU A 111 -14.67 -42.44 -2.16
N LEU A 112 -13.44 -42.15 -1.76
CA LEU A 112 -12.29 -42.06 -2.66
C LEU A 112 -11.69 -43.45 -2.84
N ASN A 113 -12.11 -44.16 -3.88
CA ASN A 113 -11.58 -45.47 -4.26
C ASN A 113 -10.26 -45.33 -5.03
N LEU A 114 -9.19 -45.02 -4.28
CA LEU A 114 -7.87 -44.69 -4.82
C LEU A 114 -7.19 -45.91 -5.50
N PHE A 115 -7.25 -47.08 -4.86
CA PHE A 115 -6.75 -48.36 -5.37
C PHE A 115 -7.68 -49.51 -4.94
N ASP A 116 -7.50 -50.71 -5.52
CA ASP A 116 -8.35 -51.88 -5.21
C ASP A 116 -8.29 -52.27 -3.71
N ASP A 117 -7.16 -52.00 -3.06
CA ASP A 117 -6.88 -52.26 -1.64
C ASP A 117 -7.03 -51.02 -0.74
N VAL A 118 -7.25 -49.83 -1.32
CA VAL A 118 -7.32 -48.56 -0.59
C VAL A 118 -8.51 -47.74 -1.06
N SER A 119 -9.57 -47.74 -0.26
CA SER A 119 -10.71 -46.83 -0.41
C SER A 119 -10.89 -45.99 0.86
N VAL A 120 -11.06 -44.67 0.71
CA VAL A 120 -11.07 -43.74 1.84
C VAL A 120 -12.42 -43.04 1.93
N GLU A 121 -13.02 -43.06 3.11
CA GLU A 121 -14.28 -42.37 3.39
C GLU A 121 -13.98 -40.92 3.81
N VAL A 122 -14.51 -39.97 3.03
CA VAL A 122 -14.22 -38.55 3.21
C VAL A 122 -15.50 -37.77 3.38
N SER A 123 -15.59 -37.04 4.49
CA SER A 123 -16.70 -36.13 4.78
C SER A 123 -16.32 -34.70 4.44
N LEU A 124 -17.19 -34.01 3.70
CA LEU A 124 -17.06 -32.61 3.32
C LEU A 124 -16.89 -31.74 4.57
N ARG A 125 -15.90 -30.85 4.52
CA ARG A 125 -15.63 -29.85 5.55
C ARG A 125 -15.98 -28.45 5.09
N ALA A 126 -15.56 -28.10 3.89
CA ALA A 126 -15.78 -26.79 3.32
C ALA A 126 -15.69 -26.86 1.80
N THR A 127 -16.35 -25.93 1.13
CA THR A 127 -16.08 -25.62 -0.26
C THR A 127 -15.76 -24.13 -0.40
N LYS A 128 -14.83 -23.80 -1.30
CA LYS A 128 -14.50 -22.41 -1.65
C LYS A 128 -14.68 -22.25 -3.16
N GLY A 129 -15.56 -21.34 -3.57
CA GLY A 129 -15.65 -20.92 -4.97
C GLY A 129 -14.53 -19.93 -5.27
N LYS A 130 -13.85 -20.04 -6.42
CA LYS A 130 -12.84 -19.07 -6.86
C LYS A 130 -13.13 -18.53 -8.26
N LYS A 131 -12.47 -17.41 -8.58
CA LYS A 131 -12.35 -16.82 -9.93
C LYS A 131 -11.81 -17.88 -10.92
N GLN A 132 -12.10 -17.73 -12.22
CA GLN A 132 -11.70 -18.65 -13.32
C GLN A 132 -12.40 -20.03 -13.37
N GLY A 133 -13.57 -20.20 -12.74
CA GLY A 133 -14.40 -21.39 -12.90
C GLY A 133 -13.92 -22.64 -12.15
N THR A 134 -13.01 -22.47 -11.18
CA THR A 134 -12.55 -23.53 -10.27
C THR A 134 -13.37 -23.55 -8.97
N LYS A 135 -13.59 -24.75 -8.43
CA LYS A 135 -14.20 -24.98 -7.11
C LYS A 135 -13.27 -25.84 -6.27
N VAL A 136 -12.91 -25.36 -5.08
CA VAL A 136 -12.15 -26.15 -4.11
C VAL A 136 -13.13 -26.91 -3.22
N TRP A 137 -12.92 -28.22 -3.09
CA TRP A 137 -13.61 -29.13 -2.19
C TRP A 137 -12.62 -29.66 -1.16
N ARG A 138 -12.89 -29.41 0.13
CA ARG A 138 -12.04 -29.86 1.24
C ARG A 138 -12.79 -30.88 2.07
N GLY A 139 -12.17 -32.04 2.28
CA GLY A 139 -12.74 -33.15 3.01
C GLY A 139 -11.85 -33.63 4.14
N ARG A 140 -12.48 -34.08 5.23
CA ARG A 140 -11.82 -34.80 6.33
C ARG A 140 -12.01 -36.29 6.15
N ILE A 141 -10.92 -37.03 6.27
CA ILE A 141 -10.96 -38.50 6.27
C ILE A 141 -11.53 -38.98 7.60
N ILE A 142 -12.57 -39.82 7.52
CA ILE A 142 -13.30 -40.36 8.69
C ILE A 142 -13.21 -41.88 8.80
N GLY A 143 -12.60 -42.54 7.82
CA GLY A 143 -12.33 -43.98 7.81
C GLY A 143 -11.63 -44.42 6.53
N LYS A 144 -11.03 -45.60 6.56
CA LYS A 144 -10.50 -46.29 5.37
C LYS A 144 -11.03 -47.71 5.30
N TRP A 145 -11.17 -48.22 4.09
CA TRP A 145 -11.58 -49.58 3.81
C TRP A 145 -10.40 -50.33 3.21
N VAL A 146 -10.01 -51.42 3.89
CA VAL A 146 -8.94 -52.31 3.47
C VAL A 146 -9.52 -53.71 3.42
N ASN A 147 -9.48 -54.36 2.25
CA ASN A 147 -10.04 -55.70 2.01
C ASN A 147 -11.50 -55.86 2.51
N GLY A 148 -12.33 -54.84 2.31
CA GLY A 148 -13.75 -54.84 2.72
C GLY A 148 -14.01 -54.62 4.21
N GLN A 149 -12.97 -54.38 5.03
CA GLN A 149 -13.12 -54.00 6.45
C GLN A 149 -12.85 -52.51 6.67
N ARG A 150 -13.75 -51.86 7.42
CA ARG A 150 -13.61 -50.46 7.82
C ARG A 150 -12.63 -50.33 8.97
N GLN A 151 -11.63 -49.48 8.80
CA GLN A 151 -10.63 -49.10 9.81
C GLN A 151 -10.73 -47.59 10.07
N GLN A 152 -10.40 -47.17 11.30
CA GLN A 152 -10.21 -45.74 11.56
C GLN A 152 -8.98 -45.24 10.81
N ALA A 153 -9.10 -44.04 10.26
CA ALA A 153 -8.02 -43.32 9.60
C ALA A 153 -8.26 -41.83 9.76
N HIS A 154 -7.16 -41.08 9.81
CA HIS A 154 -7.22 -39.63 9.95
C HIS A 154 -6.38 -38.96 8.86
N GLY A 155 -6.87 -37.82 8.41
CA GLY A 155 -6.23 -37.06 7.35
C GLY A 155 -7.23 -36.19 6.61
N LYS A 156 -6.83 -35.75 5.42
CA LYS A 156 -7.58 -34.79 4.63
C LYS A 156 -7.45 -35.03 3.14
N ALA A 157 -8.43 -34.53 2.40
CA ALA A 157 -8.42 -34.49 0.95
C ALA A 157 -8.74 -33.06 0.49
N THR A 158 -7.93 -32.50 -0.40
CA THR A 158 -8.19 -31.22 -1.06
C THR A 158 -8.28 -31.46 -2.55
N LEU A 159 -9.43 -31.19 -3.13
CA LEU A 159 -9.73 -31.43 -4.54
C LEU A 159 -10.14 -30.12 -5.20
N VAL A 160 -9.47 -29.74 -6.28
CA VAL A 160 -9.86 -28.63 -7.14
C VAL A 160 -10.57 -29.18 -8.36
N ILE A 161 -11.78 -28.68 -8.57
CA ILE A 161 -12.69 -29.09 -9.62
C ILE A 161 -12.77 -27.95 -10.63
N LYS A 162 -12.52 -28.24 -11.90
CA LYS A 162 -12.71 -27.29 -13.01
C LYS A 162 -13.38 -28.05 -14.14
N ASN A 163 -14.53 -27.59 -14.62
CA ASN A 163 -15.35 -28.38 -15.55
C ASN A 163 -15.59 -29.81 -15.00
N ASN A 164 -15.09 -30.85 -15.70
CA ASN A 164 -15.21 -32.27 -15.33
C ASN A 164 -13.86 -32.89 -14.93
N THR A 165 -12.83 -32.08 -14.63
CA THR A 165 -11.50 -32.52 -14.18
C THR A 165 -11.32 -32.30 -12.68
N ILE A 166 -10.34 -33.00 -12.12
CA ILE A 166 -9.99 -32.95 -10.69
C ILE A 166 -8.47 -32.92 -10.61
N VAL A 167 -7.93 -31.90 -9.95
CA VAL A 167 -6.54 -31.88 -9.46
C VAL A 167 -6.60 -31.88 -7.94
N GLY A 168 -5.90 -32.78 -7.25
CA GLY A 168 -6.06 -32.86 -5.80
C GLY A 168 -5.11 -33.81 -5.09
N ASN A 169 -5.01 -33.63 -3.78
CA ASN A 169 -4.18 -34.43 -2.89
C ASN A 169 -5.01 -35.08 -1.80
N VAL A 170 -4.70 -36.33 -1.46
CA VAL A 170 -5.24 -37.06 -0.31
C VAL A 170 -4.09 -37.46 0.58
N ARG A 171 -4.10 -36.98 1.83
CA ARG A 171 -3.09 -37.31 2.85
C ARG A 171 -3.74 -38.05 4.00
N MET A 172 -3.22 -39.23 4.31
CA MET A 172 -3.77 -40.13 5.33
C MET A 172 -2.65 -40.94 5.97
N ASP A 173 -2.55 -40.94 7.30
CA ASP A 173 -1.58 -41.77 8.05
C ASP A 173 -0.14 -41.75 7.48
N GLY A 174 0.33 -40.59 7.00
CA GLY A 174 1.67 -40.42 6.38
C GLY A 174 1.78 -40.83 4.90
N GLN A 175 0.73 -41.38 4.29
CA GLN A 175 0.62 -41.64 2.86
C GLN A 175 0.16 -40.40 2.10
N LEU A 176 0.69 -40.20 0.90
CA LEU A 176 0.29 -39.15 -0.03
C LEU A 176 -0.22 -39.78 -1.33
N PHE A 177 -1.43 -39.39 -1.73
CA PHE A 177 -1.99 -39.73 -3.02
C PHE A 177 -2.29 -38.46 -3.80
N GLU A 178 -1.90 -38.45 -5.06
CA GLU A 178 -2.13 -37.33 -5.98
C GLU A 178 -3.09 -37.74 -7.07
N ILE A 179 -3.98 -36.82 -7.44
CA ILE A 179 -5.00 -36.98 -8.46
C ILE A 179 -4.77 -35.87 -9.48
N ALA A 180 -4.56 -36.23 -10.75
CA ALA A 180 -4.42 -35.26 -11.83
C ALA A 180 -5.07 -35.78 -13.11
N PRO A 181 -5.66 -34.91 -13.96
CA PRO A 181 -6.16 -35.31 -15.26
C PRO A 181 -4.98 -35.74 -16.16
N ASN A 182 -5.22 -36.73 -17.02
CA ASN A 182 -4.23 -37.16 -17.99
C ASN A 182 -4.20 -36.17 -19.16
N VAL A 183 -3.02 -35.56 -19.39
CA VAL A 183 -2.76 -34.53 -20.41
C VAL A 183 -3.26 -34.95 -21.80
N ASN A 184 -3.14 -36.25 -22.13
CA ASN A 184 -3.53 -36.77 -23.44
C ASN A 184 -5.04 -36.98 -23.63
N THR A 185 -5.85 -36.78 -22.59
CA THR A 185 -7.29 -37.14 -22.59
C THR A 185 -8.23 -35.95 -22.39
N LEU A 186 -7.71 -34.73 -22.28
CA LEU A 186 -8.50 -33.52 -22.07
C LEU A 186 -9.41 -33.17 -23.26
N ASN A 187 -8.99 -33.52 -24.48
CA ASN A 187 -9.71 -33.22 -25.73
C ASN A 187 -10.57 -34.41 -26.19
N GLY A 188 -11.34 -35.01 -25.29
CA GLY A 188 -12.38 -35.96 -25.67
C GLY A 188 -13.55 -35.24 -26.33
N SER A 189 -13.45 -34.90 -27.62
CA SER A 189 -14.60 -34.51 -28.44
C SER A 189 -15.67 -35.61 -28.35
N GLY A 190 -16.73 -35.39 -27.56
CA GLY A 190 -17.85 -36.33 -27.45
C GLY A 190 -18.44 -36.60 -26.06
N GLY A 191 -18.22 -35.76 -25.03
CA GLY A 191 -18.93 -35.89 -23.76
C GLY A 191 -18.51 -37.09 -22.87
N ASN A 192 -17.38 -37.73 -23.16
CA ASN A 192 -16.82 -38.77 -22.27
C ASN A 192 -16.11 -38.14 -21.06
N PRO A 193 -16.22 -38.72 -19.84
CA PRO A 193 -15.56 -38.19 -18.64
C PRO A 193 -14.04 -38.12 -18.80
N ALA A 194 -13.38 -37.09 -18.26
CA ALA A 194 -11.91 -37.03 -18.26
C ALA A 194 -11.32 -38.25 -17.54
N VAL A 195 -10.16 -38.73 -18.02
CA VAL A 195 -9.39 -39.77 -17.36
C VAL A 195 -8.35 -39.12 -16.45
N HIS A 196 -8.30 -39.57 -15.21
CA HIS A 196 -7.38 -39.11 -14.18
C HIS A 196 -6.36 -40.18 -13.86
N THR A 197 -5.14 -39.75 -13.58
CA THR A 197 -4.11 -40.59 -12.98
C THR A 197 -4.14 -40.38 -11.47
N ILE A 198 -4.30 -41.47 -10.71
CA ILE A 198 -4.10 -41.49 -9.27
C ILE A 198 -2.72 -42.10 -9.01
N LYS A 199 -1.87 -41.41 -8.24
CA LYS A 199 -0.50 -41.85 -7.90
C LYS A 199 -0.35 -41.97 -6.39
N GLU A 200 0.22 -43.06 -5.89
CA GLU A 200 0.71 -43.14 -4.51
C GLU A 200 2.18 -42.72 -4.48
N ILE A 201 2.47 -41.67 -3.71
CA ILE A 201 3.78 -41.03 -3.63
C ILE A 201 4.40 -41.31 -2.27
N GLU A 202 5.68 -41.65 -2.28
CA GLU A 202 6.43 -41.78 -1.03
C GLU A 202 6.77 -40.40 -0.48
N ALA A 203 6.04 -39.96 0.55
CA ALA A 203 6.10 -38.60 1.09
C ALA A 203 7.49 -38.14 1.58
N GLY A 204 8.41 -39.09 1.85
CA GLY A 204 9.80 -38.80 2.22
C GLY A 204 10.80 -38.73 1.06
N SER A 205 10.36 -39.00 -0.17
CA SER A 205 11.24 -39.18 -1.34
C SER A 205 11.37 -37.94 -2.23
N PHE A 206 10.70 -36.83 -1.87
CA PHE A 206 10.83 -35.57 -2.61
C PHE A 206 12.30 -35.12 -2.65
N PRO A 207 12.71 -34.38 -3.71
CA PRO A 207 14.01 -33.72 -3.74
C PRO A 207 14.24 -32.84 -2.50
N GLU A 208 15.51 -32.47 -2.29
CA GLU A 208 15.83 -31.41 -1.33
C GLU A 208 15.15 -30.10 -1.72
N ASP A 209 14.83 -29.24 -0.76
CA ASP A 209 14.08 -28.02 -1.06
C ASP A 209 14.89 -27.10 -1.96
N HIS A 210 16.18 -26.83 -1.66
CA HIS A 210 17.08 -26.03 -2.51
C HIS A 210 18.58 -26.45 -2.33
N PRO A 211 19.55 -25.94 -3.13
CA PRO A 211 20.99 -26.26 -3.02
C PRO A 211 21.62 -25.91 -1.65
N PHE A 212 22.61 -26.70 -1.20
CA PHE A 212 23.24 -26.58 0.13
C PHE A 212 24.16 -25.36 0.32
N ASP A 213 24.80 -24.86 -0.74
CA ASP A 213 25.76 -23.75 -0.72
C ASP A 213 25.12 -22.37 -0.57
N TRP A 214 23.82 -22.27 -0.85
CA TRP A 214 23.06 -21.02 -0.81
C TRP A 214 22.97 -20.39 0.59
N GLN A 215 23.13 -21.14 1.68
CA GLN A 215 23.01 -20.59 3.04
C GLN A 215 24.29 -19.89 3.56
N SER A 216 25.41 -20.00 2.83
CA SER A 216 26.71 -19.47 3.28
C SER A 216 27.02 -18.04 2.82
N ASP A 217 26.24 -17.48 1.89
CA ASP A 217 26.55 -16.18 1.31
C ASP A 217 25.70 -15.07 1.93
N SER A 218 26.15 -14.57 3.08
CA SER A 218 25.64 -13.37 3.74
C SER A 218 25.62 -12.12 2.84
N SER A 219 26.20 -12.17 1.63
CA SER A 219 26.10 -11.11 0.62
C SER A 219 24.81 -11.13 -0.22
N ILE A 220 24.02 -12.22 -0.16
CA ILE A 220 22.72 -12.36 -0.85
C ILE A 220 21.54 -12.17 0.13
N PHE A 221 21.81 -12.07 1.43
CA PHE A 221 20.82 -12.04 2.50
C PHE A 221 20.85 -10.75 3.33
N ALA A 222 20.49 -9.64 2.70
CA ALA A 222 19.81 -8.50 3.32
C ALA A 222 19.67 -7.43 2.24
N ASP A 223 18.47 -7.21 1.73
CA ASP A 223 18.09 -5.80 1.70
C ASP A 223 18.07 -5.42 3.18
N PRO A 224 18.83 -4.42 3.65
CA PRO A 224 18.60 -3.94 5.00
C PRO A 224 17.11 -3.62 5.06
N ALA A 225 16.35 -4.45 5.78
CA ALA A 225 15.22 -3.92 6.51
C ALA A 225 15.79 -2.66 7.13
N THR A 226 15.17 -1.51 6.83
CA THR A 226 15.42 -0.25 7.48
C THR A 226 15.40 -0.50 8.98
N ALA A 227 16.56 -0.88 9.51
CA ALA A 227 16.80 -1.15 10.91
C ALA A 227 17.04 0.22 11.55
N SER A 228 16.00 1.04 11.50
CA SER A 228 15.82 2.22 12.33
C SER A 228 14.37 2.68 12.18
N SER A 229 13.47 2.02 12.86
CA SER A 229 12.99 2.59 14.11
C SER A 229 12.02 1.60 14.74
N SER A 230 12.10 1.54 16.05
CA SER A 230 11.00 1.19 16.93
C SER A 230 9.83 2.18 16.78
N ALA A 231 9.42 2.50 15.56
CA ALA A 231 8.06 2.89 15.28
C ALA A 231 7.25 1.64 15.61
N VAL A 232 6.76 1.62 16.85
CA VAL A 232 5.42 1.10 17.07
C VAL A 232 4.57 1.87 16.06
N LEU A 233 4.40 1.30 14.87
CA LEU A 233 3.19 1.52 14.12
C LEU A 233 2.14 1.15 15.15
N SER A 234 1.52 2.16 15.77
CA SER A 234 0.18 1.96 16.31
C SER A 234 -0.54 1.26 15.16
N PRO A 235 -0.99 0.02 15.34
CA PRO A 235 -1.76 -0.60 14.29
C PRO A 235 -2.96 0.33 14.17
N LEU A 236 -3.01 1.13 13.11
CA LEU A 236 -4.29 1.37 12.49
C LEU A 236 -4.82 -0.04 12.33
N ALA A 237 -5.84 -0.35 13.13
CA ALA A 237 -6.47 -1.64 13.11
C ALA A 237 -7.05 -1.77 11.71
N VAL A 238 -6.26 -2.30 10.78
CA VAL A 238 -6.77 -2.83 9.53
C VAL A 238 -7.58 -4.03 9.97
N SER A 239 -8.85 -3.79 10.20
CA SER A 239 -9.85 -4.80 10.47
C SER A 239 -10.02 -5.61 9.20
N GLY A 240 -9.15 -6.60 8.98
CA GLY A 240 -9.17 -7.47 7.80
C GLY A 240 -8.01 -8.46 7.78
N GLN A 241 -8.23 -9.62 7.13
CA GLN A 241 -7.18 -10.59 6.83
C GLN A 241 -6.20 -9.95 5.83
N GLN A 242 -4.88 -9.93 6.10
CA GLN A 242 -3.91 -9.30 5.20
C GLN A 242 -3.82 -10.09 3.88
N GLU A 243 -4.23 -9.48 2.76
CA GLU A 243 -4.04 -10.08 1.44
C GLU A 243 -2.58 -9.97 0.99
N ILE A 244 -2.06 -11.04 0.38
CA ILE A 244 -0.76 -11.08 -0.29
C ILE A 244 -1.00 -11.56 -1.72
N ARG A 245 -0.68 -10.69 -2.67
CA ARG A 245 -1.01 -10.86 -4.09
C ARG A 245 0.09 -11.62 -4.82
N VAL A 246 -0.27 -12.78 -5.37
CA VAL A 246 0.68 -13.71 -6.01
C VAL A 246 0.43 -13.73 -7.51
N LEU A 247 1.46 -13.37 -8.29
CA LEU A 247 1.53 -13.66 -9.72
C LEU A 247 2.24 -15.00 -9.90
N VAL A 248 1.58 -15.96 -10.56
CA VAL A 248 2.19 -17.26 -10.87
C VAL A 248 2.55 -17.32 -12.35
N LEU A 249 3.79 -17.66 -12.63
CA LEU A 249 4.31 -17.88 -13.97
C LEU A 249 4.59 -19.36 -14.16
N TYR A 250 4.53 -19.86 -15.39
CA TYR A 250 4.92 -21.23 -15.68
C TYR A 250 5.58 -21.35 -17.04
N THR A 251 6.61 -22.18 -17.13
CA THR A 251 7.35 -22.39 -18.38
C THR A 251 6.54 -23.25 -19.36
N GLN A 252 6.98 -23.25 -20.62
CA GLN A 252 6.44 -24.17 -21.62
C GLN A 252 6.64 -25.65 -21.22
N ALA A 253 7.72 -25.98 -20.50
CA ALA A 253 7.97 -27.35 -20.04
C ALA A 253 6.95 -27.78 -18.98
N VAL A 254 6.53 -26.90 -18.07
CA VAL A 254 5.42 -27.15 -17.15
C VAL A 254 4.11 -27.30 -17.92
N ASN A 255 3.82 -26.40 -18.86
CA ASN A 255 2.60 -26.44 -19.67
C ASN A 255 2.43 -27.77 -20.44
N ASN A 256 3.54 -28.37 -20.89
CA ASN A 256 3.52 -29.68 -21.57
C ASN A 256 3.22 -30.85 -20.62
N ASN A 257 3.44 -30.70 -19.30
CA ASN A 257 3.31 -31.77 -18.31
C ASN A 257 2.05 -31.63 -17.43
N VAL A 258 1.47 -30.44 -17.35
CA VAL A 258 0.33 -30.13 -16.49
C VAL A 258 -0.92 -29.94 -17.34
N ALA A 259 -1.86 -30.86 -17.18
CA ALA A 259 -3.12 -30.89 -17.91
C ALA A 259 -4.05 -29.71 -17.59
N ASP A 260 -4.07 -29.25 -16.34
CA ASP A 260 -4.94 -28.16 -15.88
C ASP A 260 -4.14 -27.27 -14.93
N ILE A 261 -3.44 -26.29 -15.51
CA ILE A 261 -2.51 -25.42 -14.76
C ILE A 261 -3.25 -24.56 -13.74
N ASP A 262 -4.43 -24.05 -14.08
CA ASP A 262 -5.25 -23.23 -13.17
C ASP A 262 -5.70 -24.04 -11.96
N ALA A 263 -6.08 -25.32 -12.16
CA ALA A 263 -6.44 -26.20 -11.05
C ALA A 263 -5.24 -26.55 -10.16
N LEU A 264 -4.03 -26.74 -10.73
CA LEU A 264 -2.79 -26.94 -9.96
C LEU A 264 -2.44 -25.69 -9.13
N VAL A 265 -2.47 -24.51 -9.74
CA VAL A 265 -2.19 -23.24 -9.05
C VAL A 265 -3.23 -22.98 -7.96
N ALA A 266 -4.51 -23.22 -8.26
CA ALA A 266 -5.58 -23.10 -7.26
C ALA A 266 -5.37 -24.05 -6.08
N LEU A 267 -4.89 -25.29 -6.32
CA LEU A 267 -4.58 -26.25 -5.26
C LEU A 267 -3.39 -25.78 -4.42
N ALA A 268 -2.31 -25.30 -5.03
CA ALA A 268 -1.15 -24.77 -4.32
C ALA A 268 -1.53 -23.58 -3.43
N MET A 269 -2.27 -22.62 -3.99
CA MET A 269 -2.77 -21.45 -3.26
C MET A 269 -3.71 -21.85 -2.12
N ASP A 270 -4.54 -22.88 -2.31
CA ASP A 270 -5.45 -23.35 -1.27
C ASP A 270 -4.70 -24.03 -0.12
N GLU A 271 -3.77 -24.95 -0.44
CA GLU A 271 -2.94 -25.63 0.56
C GLU A 271 -2.08 -24.63 1.36
N THR A 272 -1.50 -23.62 0.70
CA THR A 272 -0.81 -22.51 1.38
C THR A 272 -1.73 -21.79 2.34
N ASN A 273 -2.93 -21.37 1.90
CA ASN A 273 -3.87 -20.68 2.77
C ASN A 273 -4.37 -21.55 3.94
N GLN A 274 -4.57 -22.85 3.71
CA GLN A 274 -4.96 -23.79 4.77
C GLN A 274 -3.87 -23.95 5.83
N SER A 275 -2.59 -23.83 5.47
CA SER A 275 -1.49 -23.95 6.43
C SER A 275 -1.54 -22.92 7.57
N PHE A 276 -2.25 -21.80 7.37
CA PHE A 276 -2.43 -20.76 8.40
C PHE A 276 -3.72 -20.94 9.22
N LEU A 277 -4.77 -21.47 8.59
CA LEU A 277 -6.11 -21.56 9.19
C LEU A 277 -6.26 -22.73 10.16
N ASP A 278 -5.47 -23.79 10.00
CA ASP A 278 -5.76 -25.05 10.68
C ASP A 278 -5.41 -25.12 12.17
N ARG A 279 -4.66 -24.16 12.79
CA ARG A 279 -4.53 -23.95 14.26
C ARG A 279 -3.94 -22.58 14.68
N GLY A 280 -4.71 -21.49 14.56
CA GLY A 280 -4.63 -20.41 15.56
C GLY A 280 -3.73 -19.20 15.31
N LEU A 281 -3.38 -18.85 14.08
CA LEU A 281 -2.84 -17.51 13.80
C LEU A 281 -3.94 -16.46 13.96
N THR A 282 -3.80 -15.53 14.91
CA THR A 282 -4.78 -14.45 15.16
C THR A 282 -4.87 -13.43 14.02
N ALA A 283 -3.85 -13.38 13.15
CA ALA A 283 -3.77 -12.50 11.98
C ALA A 283 -3.16 -13.25 10.77
N ALA A 284 -3.78 -14.37 10.36
CA ALA A 284 -3.33 -15.14 9.21
C ALA A 284 -3.36 -14.31 7.91
N PRO A 285 -2.33 -14.36 7.04
CA PRO A 285 -2.44 -13.78 5.70
C PRO A 285 -3.43 -14.56 4.83
N GLU A 286 -3.96 -13.92 3.78
CA GLU A 286 -4.63 -14.58 2.66
C GLU A 286 -3.81 -14.41 1.39
N PHE A 287 -3.32 -15.50 0.83
CA PHE A 287 -2.70 -15.51 -0.49
C PHE A 287 -3.77 -15.49 -1.57
N VAL A 288 -3.78 -14.42 -2.37
CA VAL A 288 -4.71 -14.19 -3.47
C VAL A 288 -3.95 -14.28 -4.78
N LEU A 289 -4.47 -15.06 -5.73
CA LEU A 289 -3.89 -15.16 -7.07
C LEU A 289 -4.33 -13.94 -7.88
N THR A 290 -3.38 -13.18 -8.42
CA THR A 290 -3.67 -12.11 -9.38
C THR A 290 -3.90 -12.72 -10.76
N SER A 291 -2.89 -13.46 -11.24
CA SER A 291 -2.88 -14.09 -12.56
C SER A 291 -2.00 -15.34 -12.57
N ALA A 292 -2.28 -16.24 -13.51
CA ALA A 292 -1.44 -17.38 -13.84
C ALA A 292 -1.09 -17.31 -15.34
N GLN A 293 0.17 -17.07 -15.69
CA GLN A 293 0.56 -16.75 -17.07
C GLN A 293 1.71 -17.64 -17.57
N PRO A 294 1.66 -18.11 -18.84
CA PRO A 294 2.79 -18.79 -19.45
C PRO A 294 3.92 -17.79 -19.72
N VAL A 295 5.17 -18.23 -19.62
CA VAL A 295 6.34 -17.46 -20.04
C VAL A 295 7.17 -18.23 -21.06
N ASP A 296 7.67 -17.51 -22.06
CA ASP A 296 8.62 -18.08 -23.03
C ASP A 296 10.02 -18.10 -22.42
N TYR A 297 10.32 -19.19 -21.71
CA TYR A 297 11.57 -19.37 -21.00
C TYR A 297 12.00 -20.84 -21.02
N VAL A 298 13.29 -21.05 -21.30
CA VAL A 298 13.92 -22.36 -21.28
C VAL A 298 14.56 -22.57 -19.91
N GLU A 299 14.11 -23.59 -19.19
CA GLU A 299 14.57 -23.87 -17.82
C GLU A 299 16.06 -24.19 -17.74
N THR A 300 16.75 -23.57 -16.77
CA THR A 300 18.16 -23.79 -16.42
C THR A 300 18.27 -24.37 -15.00
N ASP A 301 19.39 -24.17 -14.29
CA ASP A 301 19.45 -24.44 -12.84
C ASP A 301 18.65 -23.39 -12.03
N TYR A 302 18.32 -23.75 -10.79
CA TYR A 302 17.48 -22.94 -9.90
C TYR A 302 18.02 -21.54 -9.61
N SER A 303 19.34 -21.38 -9.43
CA SER A 303 19.93 -20.08 -9.14
C SER A 303 19.86 -19.15 -10.35
N GLN A 304 20.15 -19.68 -11.53
CA GLN A 304 20.03 -18.95 -12.79
C GLN A 304 18.56 -18.59 -13.08
N MET A 305 17.61 -19.50 -12.84
CA MET A 305 16.18 -19.21 -13.02
C MET A 305 15.70 -18.10 -12.08
N LEU A 306 16.08 -18.15 -10.81
CA LEU A 306 15.69 -17.13 -9.82
C LEU A 306 16.30 -15.76 -10.17
N THR A 307 17.58 -15.74 -10.54
CA THR A 307 18.28 -14.49 -10.89
C THR A 307 17.71 -13.88 -12.17
N SER A 308 17.50 -14.65 -13.24
CA SER A 308 16.84 -14.16 -14.46
C SER A 308 15.41 -13.70 -14.20
N LEU A 309 14.66 -14.39 -13.33
CA LEU A 309 13.30 -13.96 -12.98
C LEU A 309 13.27 -12.62 -12.23
N SER A 310 14.28 -12.33 -11.40
CA SER A 310 14.38 -11.08 -10.64
C SER A 310 15.11 -9.94 -11.36
N GLY A 311 15.89 -10.25 -12.40
CA GLY A 311 16.63 -9.28 -13.20
C GLY A 311 15.70 -8.42 -14.05
N THR A 312 16.05 -7.14 -14.25
CA THR A 312 15.19 -6.16 -14.95
C THR A 312 15.78 -5.64 -16.27
N SER A 313 16.95 -6.14 -16.67
CA SER A 313 17.70 -5.57 -17.80
C SER A 313 18.64 -6.56 -18.48
N ASP A 314 18.46 -7.86 -18.27
CA ASP A 314 19.32 -8.90 -18.88
C ASP A 314 18.76 -9.44 -20.20
N GLY A 315 17.59 -8.95 -20.62
CA GLY A 315 16.88 -9.38 -21.82
C GLY A 315 16.09 -10.68 -21.63
N VAL A 316 16.04 -11.21 -20.41
CA VAL A 316 15.43 -12.51 -20.09
C VAL A 316 14.34 -12.30 -19.07
N LEU A 317 13.09 -12.62 -19.41
CA LEU A 317 11.92 -12.42 -18.53
C LEU A 317 11.69 -10.96 -18.07
N ASP A 318 12.39 -9.96 -18.61
CA ASP A 318 12.22 -8.54 -18.22
C ASP A 318 10.74 -8.06 -18.26
N ALA A 319 9.95 -8.56 -19.23
CA ALA A 319 8.53 -8.24 -19.37
C ALA A 319 7.66 -8.69 -18.16
N VAL A 320 8.18 -9.58 -17.30
CA VAL A 320 7.52 -10.01 -16.06
C VAL A 320 7.34 -8.85 -15.09
N HIS A 321 8.25 -7.87 -15.06
CA HIS A 321 8.16 -6.74 -14.12
C HIS A 321 7.00 -5.80 -14.47
N ASP A 322 6.79 -5.52 -15.76
CA ASP A 322 5.62 -4.78 -16.24
C ASP A 322 4.32 -5.54 -15.97
N LEU A 323 4.33 -6.86 -16.18
CA LEU A 323 3.17 -7.71 -15.88
C LEU A 323 2.87 -7.70 -14.37
N ARG A 324 3.89 -7.88 -13.53
CA ARG A 324 3.77 -7.85 -12.07
C ARG A 324 3.21 -6.51 -11.58
N TYR A 325 3.67 -5.41 -12.17
CA TYR A 325 3.17 -4.07 -11.86
C TYR A 325 1.69 -3.92 -12.25
N ARG A 326 1.31 -4.29 -13.48
CA ARG A 326 -0.10 -4.22 -13.94
C ARG A 326 -1.05 -5.11 -13.15
N GLU A 327 -0.58 -6.28 -12.72
CA GLU A 327 -1.33 -7.22 -11.89
C GLU A 327 -1.26 -6.86 -10.40
N GLU A 328 -0.52 -5.79 -10.05
CA GLU A 328 -0.28 -5.31 -8.69
C GLU A 328 0.16 -6.45 -7.74
N ALA A 329 1.03 -7.33 -8.22
CA ALA A 329 1.44 -8.52 -7.47
C ALA A 329 2.59 -8.22 -6.49
N ASP A 330 2.39 -8.62 -5.24
CA ASP A 330 3.38 -8.53 -4.16
C ASP A 330 4.55 -9.48 -4.36
N VAL A 331 4.26 -10.70 -4.82
CA VAL A 331 5.25 -11.76 -4.98
C VAL A 331 5.03 -12.47 -6.32
N VAL A 332 6.12 -12.97 -6.91
CA VAL A 332 6.09 -13.72 -8.16
C VAL A 332 6.65 -15.13 -7.94
N VAL A 333 5.93 -16.14 -8.40
CA VAL A 333 6.38 -17.55 -8.34
C VAL A 333 6.45 -18.13 -9.74
N LEU A 334 7.62 -18.61 -10.15
CA LEU A 334 7.79 -19.37 -11.40
C LEU A 334 7.70 -20.87 -11.13
N LEU A 335 6.75 -21.54 -11.77
CA LEU A 335 6.68 -22.99 -11.80
C LEU A 335 7.65 -23.55 -12.84
N SER A 336 8.50 -24.48 -12.39
CA SER A 336 9.52 -25.17 -13.18
C SER A 336 9.29 -26.68 -13.19
N SER A 337 9.76 -27.36 -14.24
CA SER A 337 9.79 -28.81 -14.40
C SER A 337 11.13 -29.46 -14.02
N GLN A 338 12.11 -28.67 -13.62
CA GLN A 338 13.40 -29.14 -13.11
C GLN A 338 13.21 -30.00 -11.86
N ASN A 339 14.00 -31.08 -11.73
CA ASN A 339 13.82 -32.09 -10.69
C ASN A 339 14.98 -32.20 -9.71
N ASP A 340 15.94 -31.29 -9.77
CA ASP A 340 17.09 -31.30 -8.88
C ASP A 340 16.71 -30.88 -7.46
N TYR A 341 15.75 -29.95 -7.33
CA TYR A 341 15.26 -29.39 -6.07
C TYR A 341 13.74 -29.19 -6.10
N CYS A 342 13.14 -28.83 -4.97
CA CYS A 342 11.71 -28.51 -4.90
C CYS A 342 11.42 -27.00 -5.06
N GLY A 343 12.39 -26.13 -4.81
CA GLY A 343 12.23 -24.69 -4.97
C GLY A 343 13.49 -23.89 -4.67
N ILE A 344 13.39 -22.58 -4.82
CA ILE A 344 14.33 -21.59 -4.31
C ILE A 344 13.62 -20.24 -4.22
N GLY A 345 13.92 -19.46 -3.18
CA GLY A 345 13.39 -18.12 -3.01
C GLY A 345 14.38 -17.22 -2.25
N TYR A 346 14.21 -15.92 -2.40
CA TYR A 346 14.96 -14.96 -1.59
C TYR A 346 14.47 -14.94 -0.14
N LEU A 347 15.33 -14.57 0.80
CA LEU A 347 14.97 -14.47 2.22
C LEU A 347 14.58 -13.03 2.59
N ASN A 348 13.46 -12.86 3.29
CA ASN A 348 12.98 -11.56 3.79
C ASN A 348 12.95 -10.48 2.69
N ALA A 349 12.30 -10.81 1.59
CA ALA A 349 12.45 -10.12 0.32
C ALA A 349 11.78 -8.74 0.29
N SER A 350 12.45 -7.75 -0.32
CA SER A 350 11.84 -6.50 -0.80
C SER A 350 11.11 -6.72 -2.13
N TYR A 351 10.41 -5.71 -2.66
CA TYR A 351 9.70 -5.86 -3.95
C TYR A 351 10.64 -6.33 -5.06
N ALA A 352 11.85 -5.75 -5.15
CA ALA A 352 12.86 -6.12 -6.15
C ALA A 352 13.35 -7.58 -6.04
N ARG A 353 13.14 -8.25 -4.89
CA ARG A 353 13.60 -9.62 -4.63
C ARG A 353 12.47 -10.59 -4.26
N ALA A 354 11.20 -10.18 -4.29
CA ALA A 354 10.09 -11.05 -3.88
C ALA A 354 9.68 -12.02 -5.00
N PHE A 355 10.63 -12.90 -5.34
CA PHE A 355 10.59 -13.88 -6.40
C PHE A 355 10.97 -15.26 -5.86
N ALA A 356 10.28 -16.30 -6.35
CA ALA A 356 10.61 -17.68 -6.07
C ALA A 356 10.46 -18.56 -7.31
N VAL A 357 11.18 -19.67 -7.35
CA VAL A 357 11.01 -20.73 -8.35
C VAL A 357 10.61 -22.00 -7.62
N VAL A 358 9.58 -22.69 -8.09
CA VAL A 358 9.03 -23.88 -7.44
C VAL A 358 8.90 -25.01 -8.47
N ASN A 359 9.34 -26.22 -8.12
CA ASN A 359 9.05 -27.41 -8.92
C ASN A 359 7.54 -27.69 -8.90
N TYR A 360 6.87 -27.75 -10.06
CA TYR A 360 5.42 -27.98 -10.13
C TYR A 360 4.98 -29.29 -9.44
N LEU A 361 5.85 -30.32 -9.38
CA LEU A 361 5.60 -31.58 -8.68
C LEU A 361 5.74 -31.49 -7.16
N CYS A 362 6.42 -30.46 -6.64
CA CYS A 362 6.56 -30.22 -5.21
C CYS A 362 5.61 -29.12 -4.70
N ALA A 363 5.04 -28.32 -5.61
CA ALA A 363 4.20 -27.17 -5.29
C ALA A 363 3.03 -27.54 -4.37
N THR A 364 2.39 -28.68 -4.63
CA THR A 364 1.28 -29.22 -3.84
C THR A 364 1.66 -30.55 -3.21
N GLY A 365 0.99 -30.92 -2.12
CA GLY A 365 1.21 -32.21 -1.45
C GLY A 365 2.51 -32.25 -0.64
N ASN A 366 3.64 -31.74 -1.16
CA ASN A 366 4.87 -31.46 -0.38
C ASN A 366 4.93 -30.02 0.16
N TYR A 367 3.95 -29.17 -0.19
CA TYR A 367 3.82 -27.81 0.30
C TYR A 367 5.03 -26.89 0.01
N SER A 368 5.82 -27.19 -1.04
CA SER A 368 6.99 -26.37 -1.36
C SER A 368 6.61 -24.98 -1.87
N PHE A 369 5.40 -24.80 -2.41
CA PHE A 369 4.90 -23.46 -2.74
C PHE A 369 4.79 -22.58 -1.49
N ALA A 370 4.21 -23.11 -0.40
CA ALA A 370 4.15 -22.43 0.90
C ALA A 370 5.56 -22.21 1.48
N HIS A 371 6.45 -23.19 1.35
CA HIS A 371 7.83 -23.13 1.82
C HIS A 371 8.60 -21.94 1.22
N GLU A 372 8.59 -21.79 -0.11
CA GLU A 372 9.32 -20.68 -0.74
C GLU A 372 8.72 -19.32 -0.40
N LEU A 373 7.40 -19.22 -0.25
CA LEU A 373 6.76 -18.01 0.28
C LEU A 373 7.18 -17.72 1.72
N GLY A 374 7.44 -18.75 2.52
CA GLY A 374 8.04 -18.66 3.85
C GLY A 374 9.40 -17.95 3.82
N HIS A 375 10.27 -18.30 2.87
CA HIS A 375 11.53 -17.58 2.69
C HIS A 375 11.32 -16.10 2.40
N LEU A 376 10.40 -15.75 1.49
CA LEU A 376 10.12 -14.33 1.18
C LEU A 376 9.68 -13.53 2.42
N ALA A 377 8.96 -14.16 3.35
CA ALA A 377 8.58 -13.58 4.64
C ALA A 377 9.70 -13.54 5.69
N GLY A 378 10.80 -14.28 5.47
CA GLY A 378 11.96 -14.34 6.38
C GLY A 378 12.05 -15.62 7.23
N ALA A 379 11.22 -16.62 6.95
CA ALA A 379 11.28 -17.92 7.61
C ALA A 379 12.46 -18.75 7.10
N ARG A 380 13.07 -19.51 8.01
CA ARG A 380 14.23 -20.36 7.79
C ARG A 380 13.97 -21.82 8.11
N HIS A 381 14.88 -22.67 7.65
CA HIS A 381 14.87 -24.10 7.95
C HIS A 381 15.04 -24.38 9.44
N ASN A 382 14.87 -25.64 9.84
CA ASN A 382 15.20 -26.09 11.19
C ASN A 382 16.67 -25.79 11.54
N ILE A 383 16.92 -25.49 12.81
CA ILE A 383 18.20 -24.95 13.30
C ILE A 383 19.42 -25.84 12.98
N SER A 384 19.23 -27.16 12.90
CA SER A 384 20.31 -28.10 12.54
C SER A 384 20.70 -28.05 11.06
N ALA A 385 19.79 -27.61 10.19
CA ALA A 385 20.04 -27.41 8.77
C ALA A 385 20.50 -25.97 8.47
N ASP A 386 19.99 -24.98 9.21
CA ASP A 386 20.31 -23.57 9.07
C ASP A 386 20.42 -22.93 10.46
N SER A 387 21.65 -22.66 10.92
CA SER A 387 21.90 -22.10 12.25
C SER A 387 21.86 -20.57 12.30
N SER A 388 21.53 -19.89 11.19
CA SER A 388 21.51 -18.43 11.12
C SER A 388 20.34 -17.82 11.88
N THR A 389 20.60 -16.79 12.68
CA THR A 389 19.58 -16.10 13.49
C THR A 389 19.01 -14.84 12.83
N THR A 390 19.37 -14.54 11.59
CA THR A 390 18.93 -13.34 10.84
C THR A 390 18.02 -13.75 9.69
N PRO A 391 16.84 -13.16 9.46
CA PRO A 391 16.32 -11.94 10.09
C PRO A 391 15.75 -12.19 11.50
N PHE A 392 15.29 -13.40 11.79
CA PHE A 392 14.59 -13.72 13.04
C PHE A 392 15.21 -14.95 13.71
N ALA A 393 15.77 -14.77 14.92
CA ALA A 393 16.41 -15.86 15.66
C ALA A 393 15.44 -17.01 16.02
N TYR A 394 14.15 -16.71 16.10
CA TYR A 394 13.08 -17.66 16.37
C TYR A 394 12.45 -18.23 15.08
N GLY A 395 12.91 -17.80 13.90
CA GLY A 395 12.24 -18.03 12.63
C GLY A 395 12.54 -19.38 11.99
N HIS A 396 12.75 -20.45 12.75
CA HIS A 396 13.13 -21.77 12.22
C HIS A 396 11.98 -22.78 12.13
N GLY A 397 12.08 -23.69 11.16
CA GLY A 397 11.24 -24.88 11.10
C GLY A 397 11.49 -25.86 12.25
N TYR A 398 10.53 -26.74 12.51
CA TYR A 398 10.57 -27.78 13.54
C TYR A 398 10.43 -29.19 12.95
N GLN A 399 11.17 -30.14 13.53
CA GLN A 399 11.14 -31.58 13.24
C GLN A 399 10.78 -32.38 14.50
N SER A 400 9.94 -33.40 14.36
CA SER A 400 9.71 -34.43 15.38
C SER A 400 10.06 -35.80 14.80
N PRO A 401 11.28 -36.31 15.04
CA PRO A 401 11.64 -37.68 14.68
C PRO A 401 10.83 -38.74 15.46
N SER A 402 10.44 -38.45 16.70
CA SER A 402 9.66 -39.37 17.56
C SER A 402 8.27 -39.65 17.02
N LEU A 403 7.59 -38.64 16.51
CA LEU A 403 6.26 -38.76 15.90
C LEU A 403 6.28 -38.81 14.37
N GLY A 404 7.47 -38.72 13.77
CA GLY A 404 7.67 -38.87 12.34
C GLY A 404 7.02 -37.76 11.51
N PHE A 405 7.20 -36.49 11.89
CA PHE A 405 6.71 -35.36 11.10
C PHE A 405 7.69 -34.18 11.09
N ARG A 406 7.52 -33.29 10.10
CA ARG A 406 8.23 -32.00 10.01
C ARG A 406 7.27 -30.89 9.58
N THR A 407 7.48 -29.69 10.10
CA THR A 407 6.71 -28.48 9.71
C THR A 407 7.14 -27.95 8.34
N VAL A 408 6.40 -26.98 7.78
CA VAL A 408 6.56 -26.47 6.40
C VAL A 408 8.01 -26.12 6.06
N MET A 409 8.70 -25.37 6.92
CA MET A 409 10.07 -24.93 6.66
C MET A 409 11.13 -25.97 7.01
N ALA A 410 10.80 -27.08 7.68
CA ALA A 410 11.81 -28.03 8.10
C ALA A 410 12.22 -29.00 6.98
N TYR A 411 13.49 -29.38 6.98
CA TYR A 411 14.06 -30.48 6.18
C TYR A 411 13.66 -31.84 6.75
N ASN A 412 14.00 -32.92 6.05
CA ASN A 412 13.65 -34.27 6.50
C ASN A 412 14.50 -34.62 7.72
N CYS A 413 14.00 -35.51 8.58
CA CYS A 413 14.76 -35.95 9.75
C CYS A 413 15.97 -36.79 9.31
N ASP A 414 17.11 -36.62 9.98
CA ASP A 414 18.29 -37.47 9.74
C ASP A 414 18.07 -38.90 10.28
N ALA A 415 17.37 -39.00 11.42
CA ALA A 415 17.06 -40.24 12.11
C ALA A 415 15.62 -40.72 11.78
N GLY A 416 15.39 -41.11 10.52
CA GLY A 416 14.11 -41.65 10.06
C GLY A 416 13.43 -40.80 9.00
N ASN A 417 12.19 -41.14 8.62
CA ASN A 417 11.43 -40.36 7.64
C ASN A 417 10.38 -39.52 8.35
N CYS A 418 10.43 -38.20 8.18
CA CYS A 418 9.49 -37.22 8.72
C CYS A 418 8.74 -36.54 7.56
N PRO A 419 7.61 -37.12 7.09
CA PRO A 419 6.73 -36.46 6.14
C PRO A 419 6.38 -35.03 6.57
N ARG A 420 6.41 -34.10 5.61
CA ARG A 420 5.99 -32.72 5.85
C ARG A 420 4.50 -32.66 6.14
N ILE A 421 4.13 -31.91 7.16
CA ILE A 421 2.76 -31.52 7.47
C ILE A 421 2.58 -30.03 7.13
N ASP A 422 1.36 -29.62 6.83
CA ASP A 422 0.98 -28.24 6.47
C ASP A 422 0.86 -27.33 7.69
N TYR A 423 1.75 -27.49 8.67
CA TYR A 423 1.81 -26.65 9.85
C TYR A 423 3.11 -25.87 9.85
N TRP A 424 3.02 -24.58 10.17
CA TRP A 424 4.17 -23.75 10.51
C TRP A 424 4.62 -24.08 11.94
N SER A 425 5.93 -24.00 12.22
CA SER A 425 6.42 -24.22 13.57
C SER A 425 5.83 -23.18 14.53
N ASN A 426 5.34 -23.65 15.67
CA ASN A 426 4.71 -22.82 16.69
C ASN A 426 4.86 -23.51 18.07
N PRO A 427 5.62 -22.93 19.02
CA PRO A 427 5.80 -23.51 20.35
C PRO A 427 4.55 -23.44 21.25
N ALA A 428 3.48 -22.78 20.82
CA ALA A 428 2.20 -22.73 21.52
C ALA A 428 1.21 -23.82 21.08
N GLU A 429 1.48 -24.50 19.97
CA GLU A 429 0.55 -25.45 19.34
C GLU A 429 1.02 -26.90 19.43
N ILE A 430 0.06 -27.84 19.52
CA ILE A 430 0.32 -29.28 19.68
C ILE A 430 -0.16 -30.06 18.45
N HIS A 431 0.66 -31.01 17.99
CA HIS A 431 0.31 -32.00 16.97
C HIS A 431 0.62 -33.41 17.46
N ASN A 432 -0.39 -34.28 17.44
CA ASN A 432 -0.31 -35.68 17.89
C ASN A 432 0.33 -35.88 19.29
N GLY A 433 0.20 -34.88 20.17
CA GLY A 433 0.70 -34.93 21.55
C GLY A 433 2.05 -34.26 21.79
N GLU A 434 2.74 -33.75 20.75
CA GLU A 434 3.97 -32.97 20.90
C GLU A 434 3.79 -31.52 20.44
N VAL A 435 4.53 -30.61 21.07
CA VAL A 435 4.59 -29.19 20.68
C VAL A 435 5.31 -29.06 19.34
N MET A 436 4.77 -28.25 18.42
CA MET A 436 5.31 -28.08 17.08
C MET A 436 6.38 -26.98 16.98
N GLY A 437 7.18 -26.79 18.02
CA GLY A 437 8.18 -25.73 18.06
C GLY A 437 8.92 -25.63 19.39
N GLU A 438 9.97 -24.81 19.40
CA GLU A 438 10.77 -24.52 20.57
C GLU A 438 10.81 -23.00 20.79
N VAL A 439 10.55 -22.57 22.02
CA VAL A 439 10.49 -21.15 22.38
C VAL A 439 11.81 -20.46 22.05
N GLY A 440 11.76 -19.39 21.27
CA GLY A 440 12.94 -18.62 20.87
C GLY A 440 13.75 -19.21 19.72
N ILE A 441 13.40 -20.41 19.23
CA ILE A 441 14.13 -21.08 18.13
C ILE A 441 13.20 -21.39 16.96
N SER A 442 12.12 -22.14 17.19
CA SER A 442 11.27 -22.65 16.10
C SER A 442 9.84 -22.11 16.20
N ASN A 443 9.61 -20.94 15.62
CA ASN A 443 8.32 -20.24 15.57
C ASN A 443 8.14 -19.47 14.25
N ASN A 444 7.95 -20.18 13.14
CA ASN A 444 7.63 -19.57 11.85
C ASN A 444 6.24 -18.91 11.85
N ALA A 445 5.32 -19.36 12.71
CA ALA A 445 4.01 -18.72 12.85
C ALA A 445 4.17 -17.23 13.20
N ARG A 446 5.03 -16.91 14.18
CA ARG A 446 5.35 -15.52 14.56
C ARG A 446 5.99 -14.71 13.43
N VAL A 447 6.82 -15.33 12.57
CA VAL A 447 7.40 -14.64 11.41
C VAL A 447 6.29 -14.09 10.52
N TRP A 448 5.25 -14.88 10.28
CA TRP A 448 4.08 -14.45 9.50
C TRP A 448 3.24 -13.39 10.22
N GLU A 449 3.02 -13.54 11.52
CA GLU A 449 2.31 -12.52 12.32
C GLU A 449 3.01 -11.14 12.25
N GLU A 450 4.35 -11.13 12.23
CA GLU A 450 5.13 -9.88 12.19
C GLU A 450 5.37 -9.35 10.76
N ASN A 451 5.36 -10.18 9.71
CA ASN A 451 5.78 -9.77 8.36
C ASN A 451 4.72 -9.87 7.26
N ALA A 452 3.53 -10.43 7.52
CA ALA A 452 2.48 -10.55 6.52
C ALA A 452 2.13 -9.21 5.87
N THR A 453 1.93 -8.15 6.67
CA THR A 453 1.61 -6.80 6.16
C THR A 453 2.73 -6.23 5.31
N ARG A 454 4.00 -6.42 5.70
CA ARG A 454 5.15 -5.99 4.90
C ARG A 454 5.15 -6.67 3.54
N LEU A 455 4.91 -8.00 3.51
CA LEU A 455 4.91 -8.76 2.26
C LEU A 455 3.71 -8.40 1.38
N GLY A 456 2.52 -8.16 1.95
CA GLY A 456 1.29 -7.82 1.24
C GLY A 456 1.16 -6.36 0.77
N THR A 457 2.18 -5.53 1.01
CA THR A 457 2.23 -4.10 0.61
C THR A 457 3.45 -3.81 -0.26
N LEU A 458 4.16 -4.84 -0.73
CA LEU A 458 5.39 -4.64 -1.49
C LEU A 458 5.12 -3.90 -2.81
N HIS A 459 4.02 -4.20 -3.49
CA HIS A 459 3.68 -3.53 -4.75
C HIS A 459 3.42 -2.03 -4.59
N GLU A 460 2.95 -1.59 -3.43
CA GLU A 460 2.73 -0.17 -3.11
C GLU A 460 4.04 0.61 -2.97
N SER A 461 5.13 -0.10 -2.62
CA SER A 461 6.47 0.46 -2.47
C SER A 461 7.27 0.55 -3.78
N TYR A 462 6.78 -0.03 -4.88
CA TYR A 462 7.51 -0.07 -6.14
C TYR A 462 7.14 1.10 -7.07
N THR A 463 8.17 1.79 -7.55
CA THR A 463 8.04 2.93 -8.46
C THR A 463 8.82 2.65 -9.76
N PRO A 464 8.17 2.12 -10.82
CA PRO A 464 8.83 1.97 -12.10
C PRO A 464 9.16 3.35 -12.69
N VAL A 465 10.26 3.40 -13.43
CA VAL A 465 10.56 4.55 -14.28
C VAL A 465 9.73 4.40 -15.55
N ASP A 466 8.85 5.34 -15.79
CA ASP A 466 8.14 5.55 -17.04
C ASP A 466 8.63 6.85 -17.71
N ASN A 467 9.47 6.68 -18.73
CA ASN A 467 9.94 7.80 -19.53
C ASN A 467 8.98 8.20 -20.67
N SER A 468 7.83 7.55 -20.81
CA SER A 468 6.84 7.87 -21.85
C SER A 468 6.26 9.28 -21.67
N HIS A 469 6.27 9.81 -20.45
CA HIS A 469 5.89 11.19 -20.13
C HIS A 469 6.92 12.22 -20.58
N GLN A 470 8.18 11.85 -20.82
CA GLN A 470 9.20 12.82 -21.19
C GLN A 470 9.02 13.24 -22.66
N LEU A 471 8.72 14.51 -22.88
CA LEU A 471 8.55 15.06 -24.23
C LEU A 471 9.90 15.40 -24.86
N TRP A 472 10.69 16.24 -24.19
CA TRP A 472 11.93 16.76 -24.74
C TRP A 472 12.97 17.08 -23.67
N PHE A 473 14.23 17.18 -24.10
CA PHE A 473 15.35 17.68 -23.30
C PHE A 473 16.13 18.73 -24.08
N TYR A 474 16.02 19.99 -23.65
CA TYR A 474 16.79 21.11 -24.21
C TYR A 474 18.13 21.22 -23.46
N ASN A 475 19.13 20.51 -23.96
CA ASN A 475 20.46 20.47 -23.38
C ASN A 475 21.25 21.76 -23.70
N ILE A 476 21.70 22.48 -22.67
CA ILE A 476 22.57 23.66 -22.81
C ILE A 476 24.02 23.39 -22.36
N ASN A 477 24.33 22.13 -21.99
CA ASN A 477 25.60 21.71 -21.42
C ASN A 477 26.03 22.58 -20.22
N ASP A 478 25.05 22.99 -19.41
CA ASP A 478 25.24 23.79 -18.22
C ASP A 478 24.14 23.47 -17.20
N ARG A 479 24.41 23.78 -15.93
CA ARG A 479 23.54 23.44 -14.81
C ARG A 479 22.38 24.41 -14.75
N VAL A 480 21.17 23.88 -14.63
CA VAL A 480 19.98 24.67 -14.27
C VAL A 480 19.70 24.45 -12.78
N TYR A 481 20.10 25.40 -11.94
CA TYR A 481 19.84 25.37 -10.49
C TYR A 481 18.57 26.12 -10.08
N GLY A 482 18.21 27.18 -10.81
CA GLY A 482 16.96 27.89 -10.57
C GLY A 482 15.77 27.11 -11.14
N SER A 483 14.61 27.24 -10.52
CA SER A 483 13.36 26.75 -11.10
C SER A 483 13.05 27.53 -12.39
N PRO A 484 12.61 26.86 -13.48
CA PRO A 484 12.03 27.54 -14.63
C PRO A 484 10.74 28.27 -14.26
N VAL A 485 10.40 29.30 -15.05
CA VAL A 485 9.14 30.07 -14.92
C VAL A 485 8.40 30.09 -16.24
N VAL A 486 7.08 30.16 -16.22
CA VAL A 486 6.25 30.07 -17.44
C VAL A 486 5.38 31.31 -17.56
N GLY A 487 5.42 31.96 -18.72
CA GLY A 487 4.56 33.10 -19.04
C GLY A 487 3.15 32.68 -19.44
N ALA A 488 2.22 33.64 -19.45
CA ALA A 488 0.83 33.41 -19.87
C ALA A 488 0.68 32.96 -21.34
N ASP A 489 1.70 33.19 -22.18
CA ASP A 489 1.79 32.69 -23.55
C ASP A 489 2.45 31.30 -23.65
N ASN A 490 2.65 30.63 -22.51
CA ASN A 490 3.38 29.37 -22.35
C ASN A 490 4.87 29.44 -22.74
N THR A 491 5.46 30.64 -22.89
CA THR A 491 6.91 30.78 -22.99
C THR A 491 7.55 30.36 -21.68
N VAL A 492 8.52 29.43 -21.73
CA VAL A 492 9.29 29.02 -20.55
C VAL A 492 10.61 29.79 -20.49
N TYR A 493 10.94 30.32 -19.31
CA TYR A 493 12.18 31.04 -19.04
C TYR A 493 13.00 30.30 -18.00
N PHE A 494 14.29 30.13 -18.27
CA PHE A 494 15.22 29.48 -17.35
C PHE A 494 16.64 30.00 -17.57
N ALA A 495 17.52 29.75 -16.59
CA ALA A 495 18.90 30.19 -16.65
C ALA A 495 19.88 29.04 -16.44
N GLY A 496 20.91 28.99 -17.29
CA GLY A 496 22.11 28.22 -17.02
C GLY A 496 23.00 28.93 -15.99
N PHE A 497 23.75 28.17 -15.21
CA PHE A 497 24.65 28.66 -14.17
C PHE A 497 25.65 29.72 -14.66
N ALA A 498 26.11 29.63 -15.92
CA ALA A 498 27.03 30.58 -16.55
C ALA A 498 26.37 31.92 -16.96
N GLY A 499 25.08 32.13 -16.65
CA GLY A 499 24.39 33.40 -16.87
C GLY A 499 23.68 33.55 -18.20
N ASN A 500 23.54 32.47 -18.97
CA ASN A 500 22.67 32.45 -20.13
C ASN A 500 21.23 32.26 -19.68
N ILE A 501 20.40 33.28 -19.88
CA ILE A 501 18.95 33.24 -19.68
C ILE A 501 18.31 32.95 -21.03
N PHE A 502 17.42 31.96 -21.06
CA PHE A 502 16.70 31.51 -22.24
C PHE A 502 15.22 31.80 -22.07
N ALA A 503 14.56 32.17 -23.16
CA ALA A 503 13.13 32.10 -23.33
C ALA A 503 12.83 31.14 -24.48
N LEU A 504 12.08 30.09 -24.23
CA LEU A 504 11.68 29.11 -25.23
C LEU A 504 10.17 29.14 -25.43
N ASN A 505 9.74 29.05 -26.68
CA ASN A 505 8.34 28.81 -27.00
C ASN A 505 7.93 27.39 -26.55
N PRO A 506 6.62 27.07 -26.51
CA PRO A 506 6.13 25.73 -26.14
C PRO A 506 6.69 24.57 -26.97
N ASP A 507 7.10 24.83 -28.22
CA ASP A 507 7.76 23.87 -29.11
C ASP A 507 9.28 23.78 -28.89
N MET A 508 9.79 24.38 -27.82
CA MET A 508 11.19 24.59 -27.45
C MET A 508 12.04 25.40 -28.42
N SER A 509 11.45 26.04 -29.44
CA SER A 509 12.20 26.99 -30.25
C SER A 509 12.63 28.19 -29.40
N VAL A 510 13.87 28.66 -29.58
CA VAL A 510 14.39 29.80 -28.83
C VAL A 510 13.66 31.07 -29.28
N LYS A 511 12.91 31.68 -28.35
CA LYS A 511 12.31 33.01 -28.52
C LYS A 511 13.39 34.08 -28.43
N TRP A 512 14.23 34.00 -27.40
CA TRP A 512 15.46 34.77 -27.27
C TRP A 512 16.42 34.10 -26.27
N GLN A 513 17.70 34.48 -26.35
CA GLN A 513 18.74 34.12 -25.39
C GLN A 513 19.56 35.35 -25.04
N ARG A 514 19.86 35.54 -23.75
CA ARG A 514 20.67 36.65 -23.24
C ARG A 514 21.68 36.17 -22.23
N ASN A 515 22.96 36.48 -22.44
CA ASN A 515 23.98 36.35 -21.41
C ASN A 515 24.04 37.64 -20.58
N VAL A 516 23.90 37.54 -19.26
CA VAL A 516 23.96 38.69 -18.34
C VAL A 516 25.35 38.91 -17.72
N GLY A 517 26.34 38.10 -18.07
CA GLY A 517 27.71 38.20 -17.55
C GLY A 517 27.83 37.87 -16.05
N GLN A 518 26.83 37.20 -15.48
CA GLN A 518 26.75 36.87 -14.06
C GLN A 518 26.46 35.40 -13.85
N VAL A 519 26.94 34.83 -12.75
CA VAL A 519 26.48 33.52 -12.31
C VAL A 519 25.04 33.61 -11.83
N ILE A 520 24.18 32.72 -12.34
CA ILE A 520 22.77 32.59 -11.92
C ILE A 520 22.58 31.23 -11.24
N SER A 521 22.33 31.25 -9.93
CA SER A 521 22.10 30.03 -9.13
C SER A 521 20.75 30.01 -8.40
N MET A 522 19.92 31.02 -8.64
CA MET A 522 18.61 31.22 -8.02
C MET A 522 17.53 31.19 -9.10
N SER A 523 16.29 30.87 -8.72
CA SER A 523 15.15 30.91 -9.64
C SER A 523 14.97 32.30 -10.25
N LEU A 524 14.57 32.32 -11.52
CA LEU A 524 14.09 33.53 -12.16
C LEU A 524 12.70 33.87 -11.61
N VAL A 525 12.30 35.13 -11.76
CA VAL A 525 10.95 35.58 -11.43
C VAL A 525 10.40 36.35 -12.61
N LEU A 526 9.21 35.99 -13.07
CA LEU A 526 8.55 36.63 -14.20
C LEU A 526 7.35 37.42 -13.69
N ALA A 527 7.39 38.74 -13.85
CA ALA A 527 6.28 39.62 -13.52
C ALA A 527 6.37 40.95 -14.28
N ASN A 528 5.22 41.60 -14.51
CA ASN A 528 5.13 42.94 -15.11
C ASN A 528 5.87 43.06 -16.48
N GLY A 529 5.77 42.05 -17.33
CA GLY A 529 6.46 42.00 -18.62
C GLY A 529 7.97 41.83 -18.53
N ALA A 530 8.51 41.46 -17.36
CA ALA A 530 9.94 41.38 -17.12
C ALA A 530 10.37 40.07 -16.44
N VAL A 531 11.54 39.56 -16.84
CA VAL A 531 12.27 38.50 -16.17
C VAL A 531 13.28 39.12 -15.23
N TYR A 532 13.02 39.00 -13.92
CA TYR A 532 13.93 39.42 -12.86
C TYR A 532 14.91 38.30 -12.54
N TYR A 533 16.18 38.69 -12.37
CA TYR A 533 17.25 37.77 -12.08
C TYR A 533 18.19 38.35 -11.02
N ARG A 534 18.87 37.44 -10.31
CA ARG A 534 19.90 37.79 -9.34
C ARG A 534 21.23 37.19 -9.75
N GLY A 535 22.17 38.07 -10.10
CA GLY A 535 23.55 37.71 -10.43
C GLY A 535 24.42 37.61 -9.18
N ASN A 536 25.20 36.54 -9.06
CA ASN A 536 26.07 36.30 -7.91
C ASN A 536 27.48 35.86 -8.31
N THR A 537 28.16 36.70 -9.09
CA THR A 537 29.59 36.51 -9.34
C THR A 537 30.40 36.91 -8.12
N THR A 538 31.50 36.22 -7.84
CA THR A 538 32.37 36.55 -6.69
C THR A 538 32.84 38.01 -6.79
N GLY A 539 32.53 38.82 -5.76
CA GLY A 539 32.91 40.23 -5.71
C GLY A 539 32.01 41.18 -6.53
N ASN A 540 31.08 40.68 -7.33
CA ASN A 540 30.12 41.49 -8.08
C ASN A 540 28.73 40.83 -8.07
N ARG A 541 27.76 41.45 -7.41
CA ARG A 541 26.38 40.96 -7.37
C ARG A 541 25.44 42.01 -7.89
N GLU A 542 24.41 41.55 -8.58
CA GLU A 542 23.40 42.44 -9.14
C GLU A 542 21.99 41.86 -9.02
N PHE A 543 21.04 42.78 -9.02
CA PHE A 543 19.64 42.50 -9.27
C PHE A 543 19.27 43.19 -10.58
N GLY A 544 18.71 42.45 -11.54
CA GLY A 544 18.40 42.98 -12.85
C GLY A 544 17.05 42.53 -13.38
N ALA A 545 16.59 43.24 -14.39
CA ALA A 545 15.35 42.95 -15.11
C ALA A 545 15.61 42.94 -16.62
N LEU A 546 15.12 41.91 -17.29
CA LEU A 546 15.07 41.82 -18.75
C LEU A 546 13.63 41.93 -19.21
N ASN A 547 13.38 42.54 -20.37
CA ASN A 547 12.08 42.50 -21.00
C ASN A 547 11.76 41.05 -21.40
N ALA A 548 10.61 40.53 -20.97
CA ALA A 548 10.22 39.14 -21.20
C ALA A 548 9.97 38.84 -22.68
N ALA A 549 9.58 39.84 -23.49
CA ALA A 549 9.28 39.65 -24.90
C ALA A 549 10.53 39.45 -25.76
N ASP A 550 11.62 40.18 -25.48
CA ASP A 550 12.81 40.26 -26.36
C ASP A 550 14.17 40.06 -25.67
N GLY A 551 14.19 39.92 -24.33
CA GLY A 551 15.40 39.70 -23.54
C GLY A 551 16.30 40.93 -23.40
N GLN A 552 15.85 42.13 -23.82
CA GLN A 552 16.65 43.35 -23.66
C GLN A 552 16.69 43.79 -22.19
N PRO A 553 17.84 44.29 -21.70
CA PRO A 553 17.95 44.76 -20.34
C PRO A 553 17.07 46.00 -20.12
N LEU A 554 16.21 45.96 -19.11
CA LEU A 554 15.44 47.10 -18.65
C LEU A 554 16.26 47.93 -17.66
N TRP A 555 16.86 47.26 -16.67
CA TRP A 555 17.74 47.87 -15.68
C TRP A 555 18.57 46.81 -14.94
N THR A 556 19.65 47.28 -14.30
CA THR A 556 20.49 46.48 -13.39
C THR A 556 20.91 47.35 -12.21
N LYS A 557 20.91 46.79 -11.00
CA LYS A 557 21.30 47.44 -9.75
C LYS A 557 22.38 46.61 -9.03
N PRO A 558 23.47 47.23 -8.56
CA PRO A 558 24.42 46.54 -7.72
C PRO A 558 23.79 46.23 -6.36
N ILE A 559 24.04 45.02 -5.86
CA ILE A 559 23.63 44.58 -4.52
C ILE A 559 24.87 44.02 -3.78
N SER A 560 24.87 44.04 -2.45
CA SER A 560 26.07 43.73 -1.65
C SER A 560 25.96 42.46 -0.80
N GLY A 561 24.77 41.94 -0.53
CA GLY A 561 24.50 40.81 0.35
C GLY A 561 24.21 39.50 -0.38
N PHE A 562 24.09 38.40 0.37
CA PHE A 562 23.61 37.10 -0.13
C PHE A 562 22.07 37.02 0.01
N GLY A 563 21.43 36.02 -0.60
CA GLY A 563 19.96 35.92 -0.64
C GLY A 563 19.47 35.05 -1.80
N ASN A 564 18.17 34.76 -1.82
CA ASN A 564 17.49 34.00 -2.87
C ASN A 564 16.83 34.92 -3.92
N ALA A 565 15.94 34.35 -4.75
CA ALA A 565 15.12 35.07 -5.73
C ALA A 565 14.24 36.14 -5.05
N PRO A 566 13.86 37.23 -5.77
CA PRO A 566 12.91 38.21 -5.25
C PRO A 566 11.52 37.61 -5.03
N ALA A 567 10.72 38.25 -4.19
CA ALA A 567 9.28 38.02 -4.09
C ALA A 567 8.54 39.21 -4.72
N VAL A 568 7.41 38.98 -5.38
CA VAL A 568 6.63 40.02 -6.05
C VAL A 568 5.27 40.19 -5.38
N ALA A 569 4.92 41.42 -5.05
CA ALA A 569 3.60 41.79 -4.55
C ALA A 569 2.61 42.00 -5.72
N THR A 570 1.32 42.02 -5.40
CA THR A 570 0.23 42.19 -6.38
C THR A 570 0.28 43.54 -7.10
N ASP A 571 0.85 44.55 -6.47
CA ASP A 571 1.09 45.88 -7.06
C ASP A 571 2.37 45.96 -7.91
N GLY A 572 3.10 44.85 -8.04
CA GLY A 572 4.36 44.75 -8.78
C GLY A 572 5.61 45.07 -7.97
N THR A 573 5.49 45.41 -6.68
CA THR A 573 6.65 45.69 -5.82
C THR A 573 7.49 44.43 -5.60
N LEU A 574 8.81 44.57 -5.75
CA LEU A 574 9.81 43.50 -5.63
C LEU A 574 10.50 43.57 -4.26
N TYR A 575 10.37 42.53 -3.46
CA TYR A 575 11.03 42.41 -2.15
C TYR A 575 12.21 41.45 -2.22
N ILE A 576 13.38 41.89 -1.74
CA ILE A 576 14.59 41.06 -1.67
C ILE A 576 15.21 41.06 -0.28
N GLY A 577 15.65 39.88 0.14
CA GLY A 577 16.64 39.72 1.19
C GLY A 577 18.04 39.91 0.60
N ASN A 578 18.78 40.88 1.11
CA ASN A 578 20.13 41.23 0.65
C ASN A 578 21.11 41.24 1.82
N GLY A 579 21.39 40.05 2.36
CA GLY A 579 22.15 39.88 3.60
C GLY A 579 21.35 40.43 4.77
N VAL A 580 21.84 41.49 5.40
CA VAL A 580 21.22 42.15 6.55
C VAL A 580 20.21 43.24 6.15
N LEU A 581 19.79 43.28 4.89
CA LEU A 581 18.83 44.26 4.38
C LEU A 581 17.60 43.57 3.81
N LEU A 582 16.41 44.03 4.23
CA LEU A 582 15.20 43.88 3.43
C LEU A 582 15.08 45.12 2.54
N GLN A 583 14.96 44.93 1.24
CA GLN A 583 14.80 46.04 0.27
C GLN A 583 13.55 45.82 -0.56
N ALA A 584 12.90 46.92 -0.93
CA ALA A 584 11.80 46.93 -1.89
C ALA A 584 12.18 47.77 -3.12
N PHE A 585 11.77 47.31 -4.30
CA PHE A 585 11.93 48.01 -5.57
C PHE A 585 10.61 48.06 -6.33
N ASP A 586 10.35 49.14 -7.06
CA ASP A 586 9.28 49.14 -8.06
C ASP A 586 9.71 48.34 -9.33
N PRO A 587 8.78 48.05 -10.26
CA PRO A 587 9.12 47.35 -11.51
C PRO A 587 10.15 48.07 -12.39
N GLN A 588 10.35 49.38 -12.20
CA GLN A 588 11.36 50.20 -12.89
C GLN A 588 12.73 50.17 -12.19
N GLY A 589 12.86 49.42 -11.09
CA GLY A 589 14.09 49.26 -10.33
C GLY A 589 14.40 50.44 -9.41
N VAL A 590 13.44 51.34 -9.14
CA VAL A 590 13.59 52.39 -8.13
C VAL A 590 13.48 51.75 -6.76
N ASN A 591 14.46 52.01 -5.90
CA ASN A 591 14.43 51.53 -4.52
C ASN A 591 13.37 52.31 -3.72
N LEU A 592 12.37 51.60 -3.21
CA LEU A 592 11.28 52.18 -2.41
C LEU A 592 11.69 52.33 -0.95
N PHE A 593 12.37 51.33 -0.39
CA PHE A 593 12.99 51.42 0.93
C PHE A 593 14.17 50.45 1.10
N ASN A 594 14.98 50.72 2.13
CA ASN A 594 15.99 49.82 2.67
C ASN A 594 15.80 49.69 4.17
N ARG A 595 15.69 48.47 4.66
CA ARG A 595 15.52 48.18 6.08
C ARG A 595 16.63 47.27 6.58
N SER A 596 17.42 47.77 7.53
CA SER A 596 18.43 46.98 8.23
C SER A 596 17.79 45.99 9.20
N ILE A 597 18.10 44.72 9.00
CA ILE A 597 17.75 43.58 9.84
C ILE A 597 19.09 43.08 10.39
N ASN A 598 19.27 43.09 11.72
CA ASN A 598 20.54 42.75 12.39
C ASN A 598 20.93 41.24 12.30
N SER A 599 20.50 40.55 11.25
CA SER A 599 20.80 39.16 10.94
C SER A 599 20.48 38.90 9.46
N ALA A 600 21.13 37.91 8.87
CA ALA A 600 20.99 37.66 7.44
C ALA A 600 19.62 37.07 7.10
N ILE A 601 18.97 37.65 6.09
CA ILE A 601 17.79 37.12 5.42
C ILE A 601 18.27 36.22 4.30
N TYR A 602 18.07 34.91 4.45
CA TYR A 602 18.57 33.93 3.48
C TYR A 602 17.51 33.54 2.46
N ALA A 603 16.31 33.18 2.92
CA ALA A 603 15.20 32.71 2.09
C ALA A 603 14.49 33.85 1.33
N THR A 604 13.77 33.50 0.26
CA THR A 604 12.83 34.40 -0.42
C THR A 604 11.71 34.81 0.56
N PRO A 605 11.40 36.11 0.71
CA PRO A 605 10.26 36.55 1.52
C PRO A 605 8.93 35.98 1.02
N ALA A 606 7.98 35.75 1.92
CA ALA A 606 6.61 35.40 1.58
C ALA A 606 5.73 36.65 1.70
N ILE A 607 4.91 36.94 0.69
CA ILE A 607 4.09 38.15 0.64
C ILE A 607 2.63 37.71 0.75
N ALA A 608 1.97 38.15 1.81
CA ALA A 608 0.53 37.99 2.00
C ALA A 608 -0.23 38.92 1.04
N GLU A 609 -1.50 38.62 0.82
CA GLU A 609 -2.33 39.35 -0.15
C GLU A 609 -2.61 40.80 0.25
N ASP A 610 -2.68 41.08 1.55
CA ASP A 610 -2.77 42.43 2.12
C ASP A 610 -1.48 43.25 1.94
N GLY A 611 -0.43 42.66 1.36
CA GLY A 611 0.88 43.27 1.17
C GLY A 611 1.83 43.11 2.36
N THR A 612 1.44 42.35 3.39
CA THR A 612 2.32 42.03 4.52
C THR A 612 3.46 41.11 4.06
N VAL A 613 4.69 41.50 4.37
CA VAL A 613 5.91 40.79 3.95
C VAL A 613 6.49 40.03 5.14
N HIS A 614 6.53 38.70 5.00
CA HIS A 614 7.06 37.76 5.97
C HIS A 614 8.45 37.29 5.54
N PHE A 615 9.40 37.27 6.45
CA PHE A 615 10.73 36.72 6.19
C PHE A 615 11.36 36.18 7.46
N ALA A 616 12.29 35.25 7.27
CA ALA A 616 13.05 34.65 8.35
C ALA A 616 14.54 35.01 8.28
N THR A 617 15.19 35.01 9.43
CA THR A 617 16.60 35.34 9.59
C THR A 617 17.40 34.18 10.20
N LEU A 618 18.71 34.16 9.96
CA LEU A 618 19.60 33.06 10.42
C LEU A 618 19.73 32.94 11.95
N ASP A 619 19.34 33.97 12.71
CA ASP A 619 19.26 33.97 14.17
C ASP A 619 17.91 33.44 14.69
N GLY A 620 17.07 32.88 13.80
CA GLY A 620 15.82 32.22 14.18
C GLY A 620 14.62 33.16 14.34
N ARG A 621 14.71 34.42 13.91
CA ARG A 621 13.54 35.32 13.93
C ARG A 621 12.69 35.13 12.68
N ILE A 622 11.38 35.13 12.87
CA ILE A 622 10.38 35.34 11.82
C ILE A 622 9.81 36.73 12.03
N MET A 623 9.78 37.53 10.98
CA MET A 623 9.30 38.91 11.02
C MET A 623 8.21 39.12 9.99
N ALA A 624 7.17 39.87 10.36
CA ALA A 624 6.22 40.46 9.44
C ALA A 624 6.37 41.97 9.41
N VAL A 625 6.31 42.54 8.21
CA VAL A 625 6.40 43.97 7.98
C VAL A 625 5.33 44.43 7.00
N SER A 626 4.88 45.67 7.14
CA SER A 626 3.98 46.31 6.16
C SER A 626 4.67 46.45 4.81
N SER A 627 3.90 46.79 3.78
CA SER A 627 4.42 47.11 2.44
C SER A 627 5.45 48.26 2.45
N SER A 628 5.37 49.17 3.42
CA SER A 628 6.32 50.26 3.67
C SER A 628 7.54 49.87 4.53
N GLY A 629 7.62 48.61 4.97
CA GLY A 629 8.73 48.08 5.76
C GLY A 629 8.61 48.30 7.28
N THR A 630 7.48 48.77 7.81
CA THR A 630 7.26 48.91 9.26
C THR A 630 7.02 47.54 9.89
N THR A 631 7.62 47.23 11.05
CA THR A 631 7.33 45.94 11.73
C THR A 631 5.90 45.89 12.21
N LEU A 632 5.22 44.79 11.86
CA LEU A 632 3.94 44.41 12.45
C LEU A 632 4.19 43.52 13.67
N TRP A 633 4.97 42.45 13.50
CA TRP A 633 5.35 41.55 14.58
C TRP A 633 6.70 40.87 14.35
N THR A 634 7.23 40.25 15.40
CA THR A 634 8.45 39.44 15.36
C THR A 634 8.33 38.30 16.36
N VAL A 635 8.67 37.10 15.91
CA VAL A 635 8.70 35.88 16.71
C VAL A 635 10.12 35.31 16.69
N GLN A 636 10.58 34.81 17.83
CA GLN A 636 11.85 34.11 17.97
C GLN A 636 11.59 32.61 18.07
N LEU A 637 12.17 31.82 17.17
CA LEU A 637 12.18 30.37 17.27
C LEU A 637 13.16 29.91 18.37
N PRO A 638 12.84 28.87 19.16
CA PRO A 638 13.63 28.51 20.35
C PRO A 638 15.07 28.08 20.05
N GLU A 639 15.30 27.20 19.07
CA GLU A 639 16.63 26.58 18.81
C GLU A 639 16.90 26.30 17.32
N SER A 640 16.15 26.92 16.41
CA SER A 640 16.32 26.68 14.97
C SER A 640 16.04 27.93 14.13
N TYR A 641 16.15 27.80 12.82
CA TYR A 641 15.82 28.85 11.86
C TYR A 641 15.23 28.26 10.59
N VAL A 642 14.51 29.10 9.85
CA VAL A 642 13.93 28.76 8.54
C VAL A 642 14.93 29.13 7.45
N ARG A 643 15.25 28.18 6.56
CA ARG A 643 16.21 28.37 5.46
C ARG A 643 15.55 28.41 4.07
N THR A 644 14.31 27.94 3.97
CA THR A 644 13.52 27.87 2.74
C THR A 644 12.43 28.95 2.73
N ALA A 645 11.75 29.15 1.61
CA ALA A 645 10.61 30.06 1.60
C ALA A 645 9.49 29.49 2.49
N MET A 646 8.78 30.35 3.21
CA MET A 646 7.58 29.99 3.98
C MET A 646 6.36 29.98 3.04
N ALA A 647 5.35 29.18 3.38
CA ALA A 647 4.06 29.19 2.68
C ALA A 647 3.01 29.95 3.52
N ILE A 648 2.03 30.57 2.87
CA ILE A 648 0.93 31.27 3.53
C ILE A 648 -0.36 30.60 3.06
N GLY A 649 -1.22 30.12 3.96
CA GLY A 649 -2.54 29.57 3.64
C GLY A 649 -3.52 30.64 3.15
N LEU A 650 -4.66 30.23 2.57
CA LEU A 650 -5.73 31.16 2.14
C LEU A 650 -6.33 31.95 3.32
N ASP A 651 -6.30 31.36 4.51
CA ASP A 651 -6.69 31.95 5.80
C ASP A 651 -5.62 32.92 6.38
N GLY A 652 -4.46 33.05 5.72
CA GLY A 652 -3.33 33.85 6.16
C GLY A 652 -2.39 33.13 7.13
N THR A 653 -2.60 31.85 7.43
CA THR A 653 -1.71 31.06 8.29
C THR A 653 -0.33 30.91 7.64
N LEU A 654 0.73 31.27 8.36
CA LEU A 654 2.12 31.19 7.88
C LEU A 654 2.76 29.87 8.33
N TYR A 655 3.22 29.07 7.37
CA TYR A 655 3.88 27.79 7.60
C TYR A 655 5.40 27.89 7.41
N ALA A 656 6.13 27.56 8.46
CA ALA A 656 7.56 27.83 8.61
C ALA A 656 8.34 26.55 8.97
N PRO A 657 8.92 25.85 7.98
CA PRO A 657 9.75 24.68 8.23
C PRO A 657 11.17 25.07 8.63
N THR A 658 11.69 24.43 9.66
CA THR A 658 13.01 24.69 10.19
C THR A 658 14.06 23.72 9.65
N ILE A 659 15.33 24.07 9.81
CA ILE A 659 16.42 23.14 9.51
C ILE A 659 16.55 22.00 10.53
N SER A 660 15.88 22.07 11.68
CA SER A 660 15.99 21.09 12.76
C SER A 660 14.91 20.01 12.70
N GLY A 661 13.99 20.08 11.73
CA GLY A 661 12.95 19.07 11.54
C GLY A 661 11.62 19.41 12.20
N GLU A 662 11.31 20.70 12.39
CA GLU A 662 10.00 21.17 12.85
C GLU A 662 9.28 21.98 11.76
N LEU A 663 7.96 21.91 11.74
CA LEU A 663 7.08 22.79 10.98
C LEU A 663 6.23 23.59 11.96
N TYR A 664 6.34 24.92 11.92
CA TYR A 664 5.52 25.82 12.72
C TYR A 664 4.41 26.44 11.88
N ALA A 665 3.22 26.60 12.48
CA ALA A 665 2.13 27.40 11.92
C ALA A 665 1.89 28.63 12.80
N PHE A 666 1.79 29.80 12.17
CA PHE A 666 1.53 31.08 12.83
C PHE A 666 0.28 31.73 12.27
N ASN A 667 -0.54 32.29 13.15
CA ASN A 667 -1.61 33.21 12.79
C ASN A 667 -1.06 34.46 12.10
N PRO A 668 -1.89 35.20 11.34
CA PRO A 668 -1.50 36.48 10.74
C PRO A 668 -0.95 37.53 11.73
N ASP A 669 -1.32 37.43 13.01
CA ASP A 669 -0.81 38.32 14.09
C ASP A 669 0.54 37.88 14.68
N GLY A 670 1.10 36.76 14.21
CA GLY A 670 2.35 36.18 14.66
C GLY A 670 2.23 35.24 15.86
N SER A 671 1.03 35.00 16.41
CA SER A 671 0.85 33.99 17.44
C SER A 671 0.96 32.57 16.86
N GLN A 672 1.66 31.67 17.56
CA GLN A 672 1.81 30.28 17.11
C GLN A 672 0.48 29.53 17.26
N GLN A 673 0.00 28.87 16.21
CA GLN A 673 -1.14 27.96 16.26
C GLN A 673 -0.71 26.58 16.77
N TRP A 674 0.26 25.98 16.08
CA TRP A 674 0.77 24.65 16.38
C TRP A 674 2.20 24.49 15.87
N SER A 675 2.85 23.39 16.28
CA SER A 675 4.12 22.94 15.75
C SER A 675 4.08 21.42 15.57
N TYR A 676 4.59 20.94 14.44
CA TYR A 676 4.73 19.52 14.14
C TYR A 676 6.21 19.15 14.11
N THR A 677 6.62 18.14 14.86
CA THR A 677 8.00 17.62 14.88
C THR A 677 8.05 16.32 14.10
N PHE A 678 8.93 16.24 13.12
CA PHE A 678 9.07 15.04 12.31
C PHE A 678 10.02 14.05 13.00
N ASP A 679 9.66 12.76 13.01
CA ASP A 679 10.46 11.67 13.57
C ASP A 679 11.69 11.38 12.70
N VAL A 680 12.69 12.27 12.72
CA VAL A 680 13.83 12.19 11.79
C VAL A 680 15.14 12.34 12.53
N GLY A 681 16.05 11.39 12.32
CA GLY A 681 17.44 11.49 12.74
C GLY A 681 18.18 12.58 11.95
N GLY A 682 17.95 13.85 12.30
CA GLY A 682 18.83 14.99 11.98
C GLY A 682 18.85 15.50 10.52
N GLY A 683 17.83 15.25 9.70
CA GLY A 683 17.75 15.76 8.33
C GLY A 683 17.03 17.11 8.24
N ALA A 684 17.68 18.14 7.66
CA ALA A 684 17.09 19.46 7.45
C ALA A 684 16.06 19.47 6.30
N PHE A 685 14.94 20.19 6.48
CA PHE A 685 14.05 20.55 5.37
C PHE A 685 14.76 21.54 4.44
N THR A 686 15.11 21.09 3.23
CA THR A 686 15.88 21.90 2.27
C THR A 686 15.03 22.51 1.16
N ARG A 687 13.72 22.24 1.15
CA ARG A 687 12.76 22.70 0.13
C ARG A 687 11.56 23.40 0.77
N SER A 688 11.00 24.37 0.06
CA SER A 688 9.85 25.15 0.55
C SER A 688 8.59 24.27 0.60
N PRO A 689 7.71 24.45 1.60
CA PRO A 689 6.42 23.76 1.65
C PRO A 689 5.45 24.37 0.64
N VAL A 690 4.42 23.62 0.28
CA VAL A 690 3.32 24.08 -0.58
C VAL A 690 1.98 23.73 0.05
N ILE A 691 0.92 24.46 -0.28
CA ILE A 691 -0.43 24.21 0.23
C ILE A 691 -1.25 23.55 -0.88
N ASP A 692 -1.85 22.40 -0.60
CA ASP A 692 -2.72 21.67 -1.55
C ASP A 692 -4.15 22.24 -1.59
N LEU A 693 -4.98 21.66 -2.47
CA LEU A 693 -6.39 22.04 -2.63
C LEU A 693 -7.26 21.72 -1.40
N HIS A 694 -6.77 20.91 -0.47
CA HIS A 694 -7.42 20.61 0.81
C HIS A 694 -6.79 21.40 1.97
N HIS A 695 -5.98 22.41 1.67
CA HIS A 695 -5.27 23.26 2.63
C HIS A 695 -4.21 22.53 3.46
N ASN A 696 -3.81 21.31 3.07
CA ASN A 696 -2.71 20.60 3.71
C ASN A 696 -1.37 21.22 3.31
N VAL A 697 -0.43 21.25 4.26
CA VAL A 697 0.96 21.61 4.02
C VAL A 697 1.72 20.39 3.53
N ILE A 698 2.15 20.43 2.27
CA ILE A 698 2.97 19.38 1.65
C ILE A 698 4.45 19.77 1.73
N ILE A 699 5.27 18.87 2.25
CA ILE A 699 6.72 19.05 2.35
C ILE A 699 7.47 17.72 2.21
N GLY A 700 8.70 17.78 1.66
CA GLY A 700 9.58 16.62 1.62
C GLY A 700 10.07 16.24 3.01
N GLY A 701 9.73 15.04 3.47
CA GLY A 701 10.10 14.47 4.77
C GLY A 701 11.31 13.53 4.72
N ALA A 702 11.72 13.01 5.87
CA ALA A 702 12.75 11.98 5.91
C ALA A 702 12.27 10.63 5.37
N GLY A 703 13.23 9.74 5.13
CA GLY A 703 12.95 8.45 4.51
C GLY A 703 12.55 8.58 3.04
N ASN A 704 12.93 9.67 2.38
CA ASN A 704 12.63 9.98 0.98
C ASN A 704 11.13 10.15 0.69
N ARG A 705 10.34 10.69 1.64
CA ARG A 705 8.87 10.77 1.50
C ARG A 705 8.40 12.19 1.22
N LEU A 706 7.19 12.32 0.68
CA LEU A 706 6.36 13.50 0.86
C LEU A 706 5.45 13.29 2.08
N ILE A 707 5.23 14.36 2.83
CA ILE A 707 4.35 14.38 4.00
C ILE A 707 3.35 15.52 3.83
N ALA A 708 2.09 15.24 4.14
CA ALA A 708 1.02 16.22 4.23
C ALA A 708 0.59 16.39 5.69
N ILE A 709 0.58 17.65 6.14
CA ILE A 709 0.09 18.04 7.46
C ILE A 709 -1.20 18.84 7.28
N SER A 710 -2.25 18.48 8.00
CA SER A 710 -3.54 19.17 7.96
C SER A 710 -3.42 20.62 8.49
N PRO A 711 -4.39 21.49 8.17
CA PRO A 711 -4.45 22.83 8.78
C PRO A 711 -4.44 22.82 10.32
N GLN A 712 -4.88 21.73 10.95
CA GLN A 712 -4.91 21.55 12.40
C GLN A 712 -3.57 21.05 12.99
N GLY A 713 -2.57 20.77 12.15
CA GLY A 713 -1.26 20.30 12.59
C GLY A 713 -1.18 18.78 12.80
N GLU A 714 -2.06 18.01 12.18
CA GLU A 714 -2.08 16.55 12.25
C GLU A 714 -1.53 15.93 10.97
N LEU A 715 -0.91 14.74 11.05
CA LEU A 715 -0.46 14.01 9.87
C LEU A 715 -1.68 13.59 9.04
N ALA A 716 -1.87 14.20 7.87
CA ALA A 716 -2.94 13.83 6.95
C ALA A 716 -2.57 12.55 6.20
N TRP A 717 -1.38 12.53 5.60
CA TRP A 717 -0.83 11.35 4.94
C TRP A 717 0.71 11.46 4.78
N GLN A 718 1.34 10.33 4.50
CA GLN A 718 2.74 10.27 4.05
C GLN A 718 2.86 9.31 2.86
N SER A 719 3.60 9.69 1.83
CA SER A 719 3.84 8.83 0.67
C SER A 719 4.69 7.62 1.04
N PHE A 720 4.70 6.58 0.21
CA PHE A 720 5.78 5.59 0.22
C PHE A 720 7.15 6.26 -0.04
N PRO A 721 8.28 5.64 0.36
CA PRO A 721 9.60 6.17 0.06
C PRO A 721 9.78 6.31 -1.45
N LEU A 722 10.19 7.50 -1.88
CA LEU A 722 10.64 7.76 -3.24
C LEU A 722 12.09 7.26 -3.42
N ASP A 723 12.59 7.34 -4.66
CA ASP A 723 13.90 6.81 -5.06
C ASP A 723 15.08 7.44 -4.31
N SER A 724 14.97 8.70 -3.91
CA SER A 724 16.00 9.45 -3.18
C SER A 724 15.39 10.67 -2.47
N PRO A 725 16.14 11.42 -1.64
CA PRO A 725 15.58 12.57 -0.92
C PRO A 725 14.93 13.58 -1.86
N VAL A 726 13.79 14.12 -1.41
CA VAL A 726 13.07 15.18 -2.13
C VAL A 726 13.96 16.43 -2.25
N ASN A 727 14.30 16.77 -3.49
CA ASN A 727 15.28 17.80 -3.84
C ASN A 727 14.67 19.00 -4.58
N SER A 728 13.35 19.05 -4.68
CA SER A 728 12.60 20.19 -5.19
C SER A 728 11.46 20.62 -4.26
N THR A 729 11.00 21.85 -4.41
CA THR A 729 9.63 22.20 -3.97
C THR A 729 8.65 21.50 -4.92
N ALA A 730 7.52 21.02 -4.41
CA ALA A 730 6.52 20.33 -5.23
C ALA A 730 5.68 21.33 -6.07
N ALA A 731 5.22 20.92 -7.24
CA ALA A 731 4.18 21.62 -7.99
C ALA A 731 2.87 20.84 -7.87
N ILE A 732 1.77 21.54 -7.63
CA ILE A 732 0.44 20.92 -7.48
C ILE A 732 -0.34 21.20 -8.76
N ALA A 733 -0.93 20.16 -9.32
CA ALA A 733 -1.79 20.24 -10.48
C ALA A 733 -3.23 20.61 -10.09
N ASP A 734 -4.01 21.15 -11.02
CA ASP A 734 -5.39 21.59 -10.82
C ASP A 734 -6.39 20.50 -10.41
N ASN A 735 -6.00 19.22 -10.53
CA ASN A 735 -6.72 18.07 -9.98
C ASN A 735 -6.21 17.59 -8.60
N GLY A 736 -5.18 18.24 -8.06
CA GLY A 736 -4.51 17.88 -6.82
C GLY A 736 -3.29 16.96 -6.97
N ASP A 737 -2.95 16.50 -8.18
CA ASP A 737 -1.75 15.68 -8.38
C ASP A 737 -0.48 16.50 -8.06
N ILE A 738 0.57 15.82 -7.61
CA ILE A 738 1.77 16.44 -7.07
C ILE A 738 2.97 16.00 -7.90
N LEU A 739 3.67 16.98 -8.51
CA LEU A 739 4.96 16.77 -9.16
C LEU A 739 6.10 17.16 -8.23
N VAL A 740 7.05 16.25 -8.04
CA VAL A 740 8.20 16.48 -7.16
C VAL A 740 9.49 15.85 -7.71
N GLY A 741 10.57 16.61 -7.66
CA GLY A 741 11.91 16.17 -8.04
C GLY A 741 12.66 15.52 -6.89
N THR A 742 13.22 14.35 -7.15
CA THR A 742 14.27 13.70 -6.36
C THR A 742 15.59 13.75 -7.14
N SER A 743 16.70 13.22 -6.62
CA SER A 743 18.02 13.39 -7.24
C SER A 743 18.09 12.97 -8.71
N PHE A 744 17.38 11.90 -9.08
CA PHE A 744 17.46 11.30 -10.42
C PHE A 744 16.09 11.07 -11.08
N ARG A 745 14.99 11.52 -10.45
CA ARG A 745 13.65 11.37 -11.02
C ARG A 745 12.80 12.62 -10.83
N LEU A 746 11.93 12.88 -11.80
CA LEU A 746 10.68 13.59 -11.56
C LEU A 746 9.62 12.54 -11.19
N ASN A 747 8.89 12.76 -10.11
CA ASN A 747 7.85 11.86 -9.62
C ASN A 747 6.50 12.58 -9.64
N ALA A 748 5.45 11.87 -10.03
CA ALA A 748 4.07 12.28 -9.91
C ALA A 748 3.36 11.42 -8.87
N LEU A 749 2.61 12.07 -7.98
CA LEU A 749 1.80 11.45 -6.95
C LEU A 749 0.37 11.99 -7.05
N GLY A 750 -0.61 11.22 -6.58
CA GLY A 750 -1.97 11.71 -6.41
C GLY A 750 -2.06 12.67 -5.22
N ALA A 751 -3.20 13.36 -5.10
CA ALA A 751 -3.50 14.27 -3.98
C ALA A 751 -3.44 13.59 -2.59
N ASP A 752 -3.55 12.26 -2.55
CA ASP A 752 -3.46 11.39 -1.36
C ASP A 752 -2.02 10.86 -1.10
N GLY A 753 -1.05 11.27 -1.90
CA GLY A 753 0.34 10.82 -1.80
C GLY A 753 0.60 9.44 -2.38
N ARG A 754 -0.37 8.82 -3.09
CA ARG A 754 -0.12 7.57 -3.82
C ARG A 754 0.73 7.84 -5.05
N PHE A 755 1.68 6.98 -5.36
CA PHE A 755 2.51 7.13 -6.55
C PHE A 755 1.69 6.96 -7.83
N LEU A 756 1.94 7.81 -8.84
CA LEU A 756 1.32 7.71 -10.17
C LEU A 756 2.34 7.24 -11.21
N TRP A 757 3.44 7.97 -11.37
CA TRP A 757 4.51 7.64 -12.32
C TRP A 757 5.81 8.37 -11.93
N SER A 758 6.95 7.95 -12.51
CA SER A 758 8.21 8.68 -12.39
C SER A 758 8.98 8.65 -13.70
N SER A 759 9.77 9.67 -14.00
CA SER A 759 10.64 9.69 -15.18
C SER A 759 12.06 10.06 -14.81
N SER A 760 13.03 9.44 -15.47
CA SER A 760 14.46 9.67 -15.22
C SER A 760 14.90 11.07 -15.68
N VAL A 761 15.77 11.67 -14.86
CA VAL A 761 16.52 12.88 -15.18
C VAL A 761 17.99 12.66 -14.86
N ASN A 762 18.91 13.50 -15.36
CA ASN A 762 20.33 13.27 -15.07
C ASN A 762 20.67 13.66 -13.64
N PHE A 763 20.20 14.83 -13.20
CA PHE A 763 20.39 15.31 -11.84
C PHE A 763 19.46 16.49 -11.52
N ILE A 764 18.73 16.44 -10.41
CA ILE A 764 17.99 17.60 -9.88
C ILE A 764 18.70 18.12 -8.63
N ASN A 765 19.00 19.42 -8.64
CA ASN A 765 19.48 20.12 -7.45
C ASN A 765 18.95 21.55 -7.42
N ASN A 766 18.10 21.85 -6.43
CA ASN A 766 17.61 23.20 -6.14
C ASN A 766 16.63 23.81 -7.15
N THR A 767 16.21 23.02 -8.14
CA THR A 767 15.23 23.40 -9.17
C THR A 767 13.92 22.66 -8.93
N SER A 768 12.80 23.35 -9.16
CA SER A 768 11.46 22.82 -8.95
C SER A 768 10.68 22.70 -10.25
N PRO A 769 9.78 21.71 -10.37
CA PRO A 769 8.89 21.62 -11.50
C PRO A 769 7.93 22.82 -11.54
N VAL A 770 7.54 23.21 -12.75
CA VAL A 770 6.48 24.18 -13.02
C VAL A 770 5.56 23.59 -14.08
N ILE A 771 4.25 23.82 -13.97
CA ILE A 771 3.25 23.32 -14.92
C ILE A 771 2.73 24.50 -15.75
N ALA A 772 2.77 24.37 -17.08
CA ALA A 772 2.26 25.36 -18.01
C ALA A 772 0.78 25.10 -18.35
N ASP A 773 0.05 26.13 -18.79
CA ASP A 773 -1.38 26.08 -19.13
C ASP A 773 -1.72 25.12 -20.29
N ASN A 774 -0.70 24.73 -21.05
CA ASN A 774 -0.80 23.79 -22.17
C ASN A 774 -0.57 22.32 -21.77
N GLY A 775 -0.47 22.00 -20.48
CA GLY A 775 -0.29 20.62 -20.01
C GLY A 775 1.14 20.12 -20.02
N ILE A 776 2.13 21.02 -20.07
CA ILE A 776 3.56 20.67 -20.08
C ILE A 776 4.20 21.08 -18.76
N ALA A 777 4.82 20.13 -18.09
CA ALA A 777 5.64 20.41 -16.91
C ALA A 777 7.11 20.56 -17.29
N TYR A 778 7.80 21.55 -16.70
CA TYR A 778 9.21 21.81 -16.92
C TYR A 778 10.00 21.73 -15.62
N ILE A 779 11.21 21.18 -15.69
CA ILE A 779 12.16 21.17 -14.57
C ILE A 779 13.60 21.31 -15.07
N GLY A 780 14.44 21.97 -14.29
CA GLY A 780 15.87 22.07 -14.58
C GLY A 780 16.59 20.74 -14.38
N ASP A 781 17.58 20.48 -15.23
CA ASP A 781 18.59 19.45 -15.05
C ASP A 781 19.91 20.12 -14.67
N SER A 782 20.40 19.80 -13.48
CA SER A 782 21.55 20.44 -12.84
C SER A 782 22.88 19.72 -13.12
N ASN A 783 22.94 18.85 -14.14
CA ASN A 783 24.18 18.20 -14.55
C ASN A 783 25.16 19.19 -15.20
N VAL A 784 26.46 19.12 -14.88
CA VAL A 784 27.48 20.07 -15.34
C VAL A 784 27.74 19.98 -16.85
N SER A 785 27.72 18.78 -17.42
CA SER A 785 28.12 18.52 -18.80
C SER A 785 26.97 18.08 -19.69
N ASN A 786 25.78 17.90 -19.12
CA ASN A 786 24.58 17.41 -19.80
C ASN A 786 23.33 17.96 -19.09
N GLY A 787 23.35 19.24 -18.72
CA GLY A 787 22.26 19.92 -18.01
C GLY A 787 21.48 20.84 -18.94
N GLY A 788 20.26 21.20 -18.53
CA GLY A 788 19.36 22.01 -19.33
C GLY A 788 17.93 21.97 -18.81
N LEU A 789 16.95 22.09 -19.72
CA LEU A 789 15.54 22.07 -19.37
C LEU A 789 14.89 20.78 -19.86
N ARG A 790 14.15 20.09 -18.99
CA ARG A 790 13.33 18.93 -19.36
C ARG A 790 11.86 19.31 -19.41
N ALA A 791 11.13 18.69 -20.32
CA ALA A 791 9.69 18.87 -20.51
C ALA A 791 8.97 17.53 -20.42
N PHE A 792 7.81 17.52 -19.75
CA PHE A 792 7.00 16.34 -19.49
C PHE A 792 5.54 16.60 -19.81
N ASP A 793 4.87 15.63 -20.41
CA ASP A 793 3.42 15.64 -20.58
C ASP A 793 2.73 15.26 -19.26
N VAL A 794 1.86 16.14 -18.80
CA VAL A 794 1.04 15.92 -17.60
C VAL A 794 -0.43 15.78 -17.97
N ALA A 795 -0.73 15.22 -19.14
CA ALA A 795 -2.07 14.87 -19.60
C ALA A 795 -3.06 16.05 -19.61
N GLY A 796 -2.56 17.25 -19.92
CA GLY A 796 -3.37 18.47 -19.99
C GLY A 796 -3.65 19.14 -18.64
N LEU A 797 -3.12 18.61 -17.53
CA LEU A 797 -3.22 19.21 -16.21
C LEU A 797 -2.48 20.55 -16.15
N LYS A 798 -3.00 21.47 -15.34
CA LYS A 798 -2.44 22.82 -15.17
C LYS A 798 -1.93 22.99 -13.76
N LEU A 799 -1.19 24.07 -13.50
CA LEU A 799 -0.84 24.42 -12.12
C LEU A 799 -2.11 24.75 -11.34
N ALA A 800 -2.23 24.22 -10.12
CA ALA A 800 -3.36 24.47 -9.24
C ALA A 800 -3.44 25.94 -8.81
N ASP A 801 -4.67 26.40 -8.58
CA ASP A 801 -4.94 27.70 -7.94
C ASP A 801 -4.90 27.54 -6.41
N THR A 802 -3.69 27.40 -5.86
CA THR A 802 -3.48 27.29 -4.41
C THR A 802 -2.49 28.32 -3.88
N SER A 803 -2.51 28.54 -2.57
CA SER A 803 -1.54 29.43 -1.94
C SER A 803 -0.15 28.81 -1.93
N TRP A 804 0.63 29.19 -2.92
CA TRP A 804 2.02 28.78 -3.06
C TRP A 804 2.95 29.75 -2.29
N PRO A 805 4.15 29.35 -1.82
CA PRO A 805 5.20 30.36 -1.67
C PRO A 805 5.31 30.98 -3.06
N ARG A 806 4.99 32.28 -3.24
CA ARG A 806 4.88 33.00 -4.53
C ARG A 806 6.19 33.07 -5.35
N LEU A 807 6.92 31.98 -5.44
CA LEU A 807 8.06 31.78 -6.32
C LEU A 807 7.57 31.81 -7.78
N HIS A 808 6.36 31.31 -8.08
CA HIS A 808 5.84 31.17 -9.45
C HIS A 808 4.30 31.31 -9.59
N GLY A 809 3.63 32.29 -8.96
CA GLY A 809 2.16 32.49 -9.08
C GLY A 809 1.74 33.97 -9.16
N ASN A 810 1.35 34.39 -10.38
CA ASN A 810 0.89 35.70 -10.95
C ASN A 810 1.55 37.03 -10.47
N ALA A 811 1.42 38.17 -11.15
CA ALA A 811 0.94 38.42 -12.52
C ALA A 811 2.12 38.29 -13.51
N GLU A 812 1.98 37.32 -14.41
CA GLU A 812 2.85 36.94 -15.54
C GLU A 812 3.83 35.78 -15.36
N GLY A 813 3.98 35.15 -14.19
CA GLY A 813 4.87 34.00 -13.98
C GLY A 813 4.27 32.60 -13.79
N SER A 814 2.94 32.45 -13.78
CA SER A 814 2.18 31.21 -14.09
C SER A 814 0.65 31.46 -14.18
N SER A 815 -0.09 30.39 -14.50
CA SER A 815 -1.53 30.26 -14.78
C SER A 815 -2.45 30.59 -13.59
N ARG A 816 -2.76 31.89 -13.47
CA ARG A 816 -3.93 32.49 -12.78
C ARG A 816 -4.20 32.05 -11.33
N PHE A 817 -3.39 32.51 -10.39
CA PHE A 817 -3.89 32.75 -9.03
C PHE A 817 -4.76 34.02 -9.03
N GLN A 818 -6.08 33.86 -9.07
CA GLN A 818 -7.00 34.89 -8.58
C GLN A 818 -7.72 34.19 -7.44
N ARG A 819 -7.85 34.81 -6.25
CA ARG A 819 -8.81 34.26 -5.28
C ARG A 819 -10.08 33.92 -6.05
N PRO A 820 -10.63 32.70 -5.92
CA PRO A 820 -12.03 32.49 -6.21
C PRO A 820 -12.78 33.68 -5.60
N SER A 821 -13.56 34.40 -6.39
CA SER A 821 -14.45 35.40 -5.80
C SER A 821 -15.23 34.67 -4.72
N ASN A 822 -15.13 35.06 -3.44
CA ASN A 822 -15.82 34.37 -2.35
C ASN A 822 -17.24 34.03 -2.82
N HIS A 823 -17.58 32.75 -2.89
CA HIS A 823 -18.89 32.33 -3.33
C HIS A 823 -19.77 32.20 -2.09
N ALA A 824 -21.08 32.42 -2.24
CA ALA A 824 -21.97 32.10 -1.14
C ALA A 824 -22.02 30.57 -0.97
N PRO A 825 -22.09 30.06 0.26
CA PRO A 825 -22.27 28.63 0.49
C PRO A 825 -23.54 28.14 -0.18
N LYS A 826 -23.61 26.86 -0.55
CA LYS A 826 -24.83 26.28 -1.14
C LYS A 826 -25.56 25.42 -0.11
N LEU A 827 -26.75 25.85 0.29
CA LEU A 827 -27.60 25.16 1.26
C LEU A 827 -28.64 24.27 0.58
N SER A 828 -28.91 23.10 1.15
CA SER A 828 -30.00 22.20 0.73
C SER A 828 -30.70 21.54 1.91
N ILE A 829 -32.03 21.72 2.01
CA ILE A 829 -32.91 21.11 3.00
C ILE A 829 -33.35 19.73 2.51
N ALA A 830 -32.97 18.68 3.25
CA ALA A 830 -33.39 17.30 2.99
C ALA A 830 -34.72 16.98 3.71
N MET A 831 -34.91 17.47 4.94
CA MET A 831 -36.16 17.34 5.70
C MET A 831 -36.41 18.59 6.55
N PRO A 832 -37.68 19.03 6.68
CA PRO A 832 -38.89 18.47 6.05
C PRO A 832 -39.01 18.86 4.56
N VAL A 833 -39.72 18.05 3.78
CA VAL A 833 -39.98 18.35 2.35
C VAL A 833 -40.97 19.51 2.25
N ASN A 834 -40.77 20.41 1.28
CA ASN A 834 -41.66 21.54 1.06
C ASN A 834 -43.12 21.09 0.81
N GLY A 835 -44.06 21.67 1.55
CA GLY A 835 -45.48 21.33 1.55
C GLY A 835 -45.86 20.15 2.45
N ALA A 836 -44.94 19.60 3.25
CA ALA A 836 -45.25 18.49 4.15
C ALA A 836 -46.29 18.90 5.22
N THR A 837 -47.20 17.97 5.51
CA THR A 837 -48.19 18.11 6.59
C THR A 837 -47.89 17.10 7.68
N PHE A 838 -47.79 17.58 8.92
CA PHE A 838 -47.56 16.76 10.11
C PHE A 838 -48.75 16.92 11.04
N GLN A 839 -49.11 15.86 11.75
CA GLN A 839 -50.09 15.92 12.82
C GLN A 839 -49.38 16.19 14.15
N VAL A 840 -50.02 16.90 15.07
CA VAL A 840 -49.47 17.10 16.44
C VAL A 840 -49.12 15.76 17.12
N ALA A 841 -49.86 14.68 16.80
CA ALA A 841 -49.58 13.33 17.29
C ALA A 841 -48.28 12.69 16.75
N ASP A 842 -47.71 13.19 15.65
CA ASP A 842 -46.48 12.66 15.04
C ASP A 842 -45.22 13.00 15.85
N GLY A 843 -45.32 13.96 16.77
CA GLY A 843 -44.23 14.36 17.66
C GLY A 843 -43.24 15.33 17.02
N ALA A 844 -41.99 15.33 17.52
CA ALA A 844 -40.96 16.27 17.07
C ALA A 844 -40.45 15.92 15.65
N ILE A 845 -40.32 16.94 14.81
CA ILE A 845 -39.87 16.86 13.43
C ILE A 845 -38.35 16.99 13.38
N ALA A 846 -37.68 16.05 12.72
CA ALA A 846 -36.26 16.16 12.45
C ALA A 846 -36.01 17.17 11.32
N LEU A 847 -35.16 18.17 11.59
CA LEU A 847 -34.63 19.07 10.57
C LEU A 847 -33.28 18.54 10.10
N GLN A 848 -33.12 18.40 8.77
CA GLN A 848 -31.89 17.97 8.13
C GLN A 848 -31.61 18.84 6.92
N ALA A 849 -30.44 19.47 6.91
CA ALA A 849 -29.92 20.22 5.77
C ALA A 849 -28.41 20.02 5.68
N SER A 850 -27.87 20.20 4.48
CA SER A 850 -26.44 20.22 4.20
C SER A 850 -26.06 21.57 3.59
N ALA A 851 -24.88 22.06 3.95
CA ALA A 851 -24.30 23.25 3.34
C ALA A 851 -22.87 22.94 2.90
N TYR A 852 -22.55 23.26 1.65
CA TYR A 852 -21.20 23.14 1.13
C TYR A 852 -20.77 24.46 0.52
N ASP A 853 -19.62 24.93 0.94
CA ASP A 853 -18.93 26.07 0.39
C ASP A 853 -17.74 25.62 -0.45
N PHE A 854 -17.48 26.31 -1.56
CA PHE A 854 -16.39 25.92 -2.46
C PHE A 854 -15.03 26.17 -1.83
N GLU A 855 -14.91 27.24 -1.04
CA GLU A 855 -13.66 27.68 -0.42
C GLU A 855 -13.45 27.07 0.99
N GLU A 856 -14.53 26.78 1.73
CA GLU A 856 -14.47 26.33 3.13
C GLU A 856 -14.91 24.87 3.35
N GLY A 857 -15.44 24.21 2.31
CA GLY A 857 -15.90 22.83 2.39
C GLY A 857 -17.24 22.68 3.11
N ASP A 858 -17.37 21.65 3.97
CA ASP A 858 -18.65 21.32 4.62
C ASP A 858 -18.97 22.27 5.79
N LEU A 859 -20.01 23.08 5.63
CA LEU A 859 -20.51 24.02 6.64
C LEU A 859 -21.80 23.54 7.32
N SER A 860 -22.19 22.28 7.14
CA SER A 860 -23.48 21.75 7.62
C SER A 860 -23.69 21.90 9.13
N ALA A 861 -22.60 21.88 9.91
CA ALA A 861 -22.64 22.08 11.37
C ALA A 861 -22.97 23.53 11.80
N GLN A 862 -22.91 24.50 10.88
CA GLN A 862 -23.12 25.92 11.13
C GLN A 862 -24.52 26.41 10.73
N ILE A 863 -25.36 25.51 10.22
CA ILE A 863 -26.73 25.84 9.79
C ILE A 863 -27.59 26.23 11.00
N SER A 864 -28.27 27.36 10.87
CA SER A 864 -29.26 27.86 11.82
C SER A 864 -30.67 27.75 11.24
N TRP A 865 -31.66 27.47 12.09
CA TRP A 865 -33.06 27.27 11.68
C TRP A 865 -34.00 28.27 12.34
N LEU A 866 -34.96 28.78 11.58
CA LEU A 866 -35.96 29.74 12.02
C LEU A 866 -37.36 29.36 11.50
N SER A 867 -38.35 29.36 12.38
CA SER A 867 -39.78 29.34 12.05
C SER A 867 -40.32 30.78 12.11
N ASP A 868 -41.11 31.17 11.12
CA ASP A 868 -41.83 32.45 11.13
C ASP A 868 -42.85 32.58 12.28
N VAL A 869 -43.31 31.46 12.83
CA VAL A 869 -44.26 31.41 13.95
C VAL A 869 -43.55 31.15 15.29
N ASP A 870 -42.62 30.18 15.33
CA ASP A 870 -42.03 29.68 16.58
C ASP A 870 -40.62 30.23 16.88
N GLY A 871 -40.04 31.01 15.96
CA GLY A 871 -38.70 31.58 16.13
C GLY A 871 -37.59 30.55 15.93
N VAL A 872 -36.47 30.72 16.64
CA VAL A 872 -35.25 29.90 16.45
C VAL A 872 -35.51 28.45 16.84
N LEU A 873 -35.11 27.52 15.98
CA LEU A 873 -35.37 26.09 16.14
C LEU A 873 -34.08 25.31 16.37
N ASN A 874 -34.19 24.22 17.14
CA ASN A 874 -33.15 23.19 17.25
C ASN A 874 -33.76 21.85 16.85
N SER A 875 -33.04 21.08 16.03
CA SER A 875 -33.49 19.76 15.60
C SER A 875 -33.29 18.71 16.72
N PRO A 876 -34.25 17.79 16.96
CA PRO A 876 -35.62 17.76 16.41
C PRO A 876 -36.53 18.77 17.13
N VAL A 877 -37.54 19.30 16.44
CA VAL A 877 -38.40 20.39 16.92
C VAL A 877 -39.89 20.03 16.89
N ALA A 878 -40.65 20.41 17.92
CA ALA A 878 -42.11 20.40 17.88
C ALA A 878 -42.62 21.80 17.53
N LEU A 879 -43.36 21.91 16.42
CA LEU A 879 -43.91 23.18 15.92
C LEU A 879 -45.34 23.38 16.41
N SER A 880 -45.77 24.64 16.55
CA SER A 880 -47.15 24.97 16.92
C SER A 880 -48.15 24.63 15.80
N VAL A 881 -49.46 24.59 16.10
CA VAL A 881 -50.48 24.26 15.08
C VAL A 881 -50.61 25.43 14.10
N GLY A 882 -50.48 25.16 12.81
CA GLY A 882 -50.56 26.17 11.75
C GLY A 882 -49.61 25.90 10.59
N SER A 883 -49.59 26.82 9.62
CA SER A 883 -48.59 26.79 8.54
C SER A 883 -47.34 27.54 8.97
N HIS A 884 -46.17 26.92 8.79
CA HIS A 884 -44.87 27.48 9.12
C HIS A 884 -44.00 27.59 7.88
N LEU A 885 -43.32 28.73 7.77
CA LEU A 885 -42.22 28.94 6.87
C LEU A 885 -40.91 28.67 7.63
N LEU A 886 -40.29 27.53 7.37
CA LEU A 886 -39.01 27.16 7.99
C LEU A 886 -37.87 27.65 7.11
N THR A 887 -37.02 28.52 7.65
CA THR A 887 -35.82 29.06 6.99
C THR A 887 -34.59 28.39 7.59
N ALA A 888 -33.78 27.75 6.75
CA ALA A 888 -32.42 27.34 7.09
C ALA A 888 -31.43 28.37 6.56
N SER A 889 -30.42 28.75 7.33
CA SER A 889 -29.45 29.78 6.95
C SER A 889 -28.05 29.43 7.42
N VAL A 890 -27.07 29.71 6.57
CA VAL A 890 -25.63 29.52 6.83
C VAL A 890 -24.86 30.72 6.29
N SER A 891 -23.73 31.06 6.91
CA SER A 891 -22.81 32.09 6.42
C SER A 891 -21.39 31.55 6.46
N ASP A 892 -20.61 31.88 5.45
CA ASP A 892 -19.18 31.56 5.40
C ASP A 892 -18.34 32.55 6.24
N SER A 893 -17.04 32.30 6.38
CA SER A 893 -16.11 33.21 7.06
C SER A 893 -15.85 34.51 6.27
N GLY A 894 -16.15 34.51 4.97
CA GLY A 894 -16.14 35.68 4.08
C GLY A 894 -17.33 36.65 4.25
N GLY A 895 -18.34 36.26 5.03
CA GLY A 895 -19.55 37.02 5.32
C GLY A 895 -20.65 36.93 4.24
N LEU A 896 -20.54 36.01 3.26
CA LEU A 896 -21.63 35.69 2.35
C LEU A 896 -22.50 34.58 2.95
N SER A 897 -23.76 34.55 2.54
CA SER A 897 -24.76 33.67 3.13
C SER A 897 -25.72 33.12 2.11
N ASP A 898 -26.28 31.96 2.43
CA ASP A 898 -27.36 31.34 1.67
C ASP A 898 -28.47 30.91 2.63
N ASN A 899 -29.70 30.94 2.11
CA ASN A 899 -30.88 30.56 2.86
C ASN A 899 -31.85 29.78 1.99
N GLU A 900 -32.39 28.69 2.52
CA GLU A 900 -33.46 27.94 1.87
C GLU A 900 -34.68 27.90 2.78
N VAL A 901 -35.84 27.83 2.15
CA VAL A 901 -37.13 27.95 2.82
C VAL A 901 -38.05 26.82 2.40
N VAL A 902 -38.68 26.17 3.38
CA VAL A 902 -39.73 25.17 3.16
C VAL A 902 -40.98 25.53 3.93
N LEU A 903 -42.15 25.34 3.30
CA LEU A 903 -43.45 25.45 3.93
C LEU A 903 -43.83 24.11 4.56
N VAL A 904 -44.25 24.10 5.81
CA VAL A 904 -44.87 22.93 6.46
C VAL A 904 -46.17 23.31 7.12
N THR A 905 -47.10 22.37 7.26
CA THR A 905 -48.36 22.58 7.98
C THR A 905 -48.50 21.59 9.11
N ILE A 906 -48.76 22.09 10.32
CA ILE A 906 -49.02 21.30 11.50
C ILE A 906 -50.53 21.32 11.77
N GLU A 907 -51.15 20.15 11.71
CA GLU A 907 -52.58 19.99 11.94
C GLU A 907 -52.86 19.37 13.30
N GLN A 908 -53.95 19.80 13.92
CA GLN A 908 -54.44 19.20 15.14
C GLN A 908 -55.11 17.87 14.81
N SER A 909 -54.69 16.78 15.46
CA SER A 909 -55.29 15.46 15.24
C SER A 909 -56.80 15.51 15.46
N GLN A 910 -57.59 15.16 14.43
CA GLN A 910 -59.03 14.98 14.60
C GLN A 910 -59.27 13.76 15.49
N GLN A 911 -59.74 13.99 16.71
CA GLN A 911 -60.34 12.92 17.51
C GLN A 911 -61.63 12.48 16.82
N VAL A 912 -61.68 11.22 16.37
CA VAL A 912 -62.94 10.51 16.12
C VAL A 912 -63.43 9.92 17.43
#